data_AF-R5IEJ8-F1
#
_entry.id   AF-R5IEJ8-F1
#
_cell.length_a   1.000
_cell.length_b   1.000
_cell.length_c   1.000
_cell.angle_alpha   90.00
_cell.angle_beta   90.00
_cell.angle_gamma   90.00
#
_symmetry.space_group_name_H-M   'P 1'
#
loop_
_entity.id
_entity.type
_entity.pdbx_description
1 polymer ?
#
loop_
_entity_poly.entity_id
_entity_poly.type
_entity_poly.pdbx_seq_one_letter_code
_entity_poly.pdbx_strand_id
1 'polypeptide(L)'
;MNTGTKFLIFTCAALMSLACSREEELPVSSEGIEITVTAVREGYAPDTKTVLMPDGSVEWLPTDEISVFYGEGKDQNGGSRFTAQNTEQAAVAEFKGRLEGVFAGGEAFTDGKYLYGVYPYSLKNSFDNGVVTVTLPANQTAVEGTFASNLFLTMARSQDVNLAFYNICGGVKFTVSREDIVSVSLKGNSGEILAGTANVAFDESGKPAVLSGEVGSEDEITVYAPAGGTFEVGKEYYMVAYPAKFTSGYTMTFRTSDMKEGTFAGSNEAEILRSNFSVLDKADEKVSTWTDITSAGGGINSGVYLGIMGFNQRLYPYPVTELTDENKVGFDSFIDDLNKLNGTLLYHAVDNAINTLQSITLPTNLSQAAIVTFTDGLDQGSMMMTDKYNSEAEYLDAINRRLRTETVAGTQKITAFSIGLRGQDVTDETRFWNNLVKLQSDTVNNANAYEVTSMTEVNATFKEIAEQLSRSNYVQTITIKFTGNATGSKYRFTFDKPSKLEYSEVYIEGTFNRETNSLENVEYKGLTSSSGTEVMPISVEDPFVTVMFQDVQTDNNKLIDNEFVEKWEWPFGTNGWQPSSEIDAGGDSQIVTERNSAVIMLVLDCSSSLGEDFDVAKSNAKEFVNTLHEAISEDDSLGQNPGDDMLYPTTPKDLSLAVWMGGTRYYLNQEEYNKVDLSDAVVEGLTVVGGGESFILSLRNIQTNYIRSDSIAMKLYKEILPSADQGRIISAKFSDINSAIKNFGGSALNSDSPYYTSSTSSTSDGFENCIYGSGGSLTTTGNWPYVRGVRPTSDSAAIYWRDPNDLKLSVIINGERKFLDEQEYEEMKAEIDTVEGVAVIAGGEKFVVHLNNAQRGSISTIETAFDLYGDIMPTAEQGMIISAKWTDINSAISSYGGNPMSDNSEYYTLSTAASSSYNFTNCICGLGGYLSGTNYAPYIRGVTNIQ
;
A
#
# COMPACT_ATOMS: atom_id res chain seq x y z
N MET A 1 -78.61 8.68 49.71
CA MET A 1 -78.57 7.21 49.55
C MET A 1 -77.50 6.92 48.52
N ASN A 2 -76.39 6.27 48.89
CA ASN A 2 -76.22 4.81 49.07
C ASN A 2 -76.13 4.06 47.73
N THR A 3 -74.95 3.45 47.49
CA THR A 3 -74.70 2.09 46.96
C THR A 3 -75.50 1.63 45.72
N GLY A 4 -74.89 1.16 44.62
CA GLY A 4 -73.51 0.70 44.42
C GLY A 4 -73.36 -0.82 44.50
N THR A 5 -72.57 -1.37 43.57
CA THR A 5 -71.87 -2.66 43.61
C THR A 5 -72.68 -3.95 43.77
N LYS A 6 -72.61 -4.80 42.73
CA LYS A 6 -72.46 -6.27 42.81
C LYS A 6 -71.94 -6.77 41.46
N PHE A 7 -71.13 -7.82 41.30
CA PHE A 7 -70.20 -8.61 42.12
C PHE A 7 -70.02 -9.89 41.29
N LEU A 8 -68.79 -10.37 41.10
CA LEU A 8 -68.53 -11.80 41.31
C LEU A 8 -67.09 -11.93 41.83
N ILE A 9 -66.91 -12.69 42.90
CA ILE A 9 -65.61 -12.94 43.54
C ILE A 9 -65.58 -14.40 43.99
N PHE A 10 -64.49 -15.09 43.68
CA PHE A 10 -64.01 -16.30 44.37
C PHE A 10 -62.47 -16.25 44.29
N THR A 11 -61.77 -15.55 45.20
CA THR A 11 -61.33 -15.93 46.57
C THR A 11 -60.14 -16.88 46.63
N CYS A 12 -59.23 -16.56 47.57
CA CYS A 12 -58.16 -17.36 48.21
C CYS A 12 -56.73 -16.99 47.79
N ALA A 13 -55.75 -16.93 48.70
CA ALA A 13 -55.79 -16.74 50.17
C ALA A 13 -54.40 -16.21 50.63
N ALA A 14 -54.35 -15.44 51.71
CA ALA A 14 -53.11 -14.77 52.13
C ALA A 14 -52.17 -15.67 52.96
N LEU A 15 -50.86 -15.54 52.70
CA LEU A 15 -49.77 -15.92 53.60
C LEU A 15 -48.71 -14.80 53.57
N MET A 16 -48.39 -14.23 54.73
CA MET A 16 -47.28 -13.28 54.89
C MET A 16 -46.15 -13.93 55.68
N SER A 17 -44.93 -13.82 55.18
CA SER A 17 -43.69 -14.09 55.91
C SER A 17 -42.58 -13.17 55.37
N LEU A 18 -41.99 -12.35 56.24
CA LEU A 18 -40.91 -11.44 55.85
C LEU A 18 -39.57 -12.19 55.73
N ALA A 19 -38.84 -11.99 54.62
CA ALA A 19 -37.38 -12.08 54.57
C ALA A 19 -36.81 -11.34 53.34
N CYS A 20 -35.80 -10.50 53.57
CA CYS A 20 -34.79 -9.95 52.65
C CYS A 20 -35.09 -9.78 51.14
N SER A 21 -35.36 -8.52 50.77
CA SER A 21 -34.64 -7.76 49.73
C SER A 21 -34.25 -8.44 48.40
N ARG A 22 -34.97 -8.04 47.34
CA ARG A 22 -34.36 -7.61 46.08
C ARG A 22 -35.27 -6.55 45.47
N GLU A 23 -34.73 -5.40 45.09
CA GLU A 23 -35.41 -4.48 44.18
C GLU A 23 -35.33 -5.09 42.77
N GLU A 24 -36.47 -5.27 42.12
CA GLU A 24 -36.51 -5.49 40.68
C GLU A 24 -36.35 -4.12 40.01
N GLU A 25 -35.10 -3.72 39.77
CA GLU A 25 -34.80 -2.72 38.75
C GLU A 25 -35.43 -3.20 37.44
N LEU A 26 -36.44 -2.46 36.97
CA LEU A 26 -36.91 -2.62 35.60
C LEU A 26 -35.72 -2.33 34.68
N PRO A 27 -35.40 -3.18 33.70
CA PRO A 27 -34.24 -2.97 32.84
C PRO A 27 -34.45 -1.67 32.06
N VAL A 28 -33.61 -0.67 32.36
CA VAL A 28 -33.51 0.55 31.56
C VAL A 28 -32.96 0.13 30.20
N SER A 29 -33.80 0.15 29.17
CA SER A 29 -33.39 -0.13 27.80
C SER A 29 -32.42 0.96 27.34
N SER A 30 -31.13 0.61 27.22
CA SER A 30 -30.08 1.46 26.66
C SER A 30 -30.17 1.51 25.13
N GLU A 31 -31.36 1.83 24.64
CA GLU A 31 -31.76 1.75 23.24
C GLU A 31 -32.62 2.98 22.94
N GLY A 32 -32.16 3.86 22.03
CA GLY A 32 -32.81 5.13 21.73
C GLY A 32 -34.22 5.00 21.16
N ILE A 33 -34.89 6.13 21.04
CA ILE A 33 -36.33 6.18 20.76
C ILE A 33 -36.57 6.54 19.30
N GLU A 34 -37.53 5.87 18.66
CA GLU A 34 -38.08 6.31 17.36
C GLU A 34 -38.88 7.60 17.57
N ILE A 35 -38.48 8.68 16.90
CA ILE A 35 -39.14 9.99 16.99
C ILE A 35 -39.59 10.40 15.59
N THR A 36 -40.73 11.08 15.50
CA THR A 36 -41.13 11.82 14.31
C THR A 36 -40.89 13.31 14.54
N VAL A 37 -40.19 13.95 13.61
CA VAL A 37 -39.86 15.39 13.61
C VAL A 37 -40.55 16.05 12.42
N THR A 38 -41.11 17.24 12.63
CA THR A 38 -41.74 18.05 11.57
C THR A 38 -40.72 19.02 11.00
N ALA A 39 -40.43 18.96 9.70
CA ALA A 39 -39.54 19.90 9.01
C ALA A 39 -40.35 20.94 8.21
N VAL A 40 -40.00 22.23 8.36
CA VAL A 40 -40.76 23.39 7.80
C VAL A 40 -39.87 24.28 6.91
N ARG A 41 -40.46 24.85 5.84
CA ARG A 41 -39.77 25.44 4.67
C ARG A 41 -39.67 26.99 4.57
N GLU A 42 -39.22 27.56 3.44
CA GLU A 42 -38.99 29.01 3.21
C GLU A 42 -40.30 29.76 3.00
N GLY A 43 -40.38 30.98 3.54
CA GLY A 43 -41.47 31.91 3.30
C GLY A 43 -42.85 31.51 3.83
N TYR A 44 -43.07 30.29 4.34
CA TYR A 44 -44.37 29.84 4.87
C TYR A 44 -44.60 30.29 6.34
N ALA A 45 -44.27 31.56 6.59
CA ALA A 45 -43.49 32.03 7.74
C ALA A 45 -42.01 31.51 7.71
N PRO A 46 -41.02 32.36 8.04
CA PRO A 46 -39.62 32.17 7.61
C PRO A 46 -38.81 31.11 8.40
N ASP A 47 -37.90 30.28 7.84
CA ASP A 47 -37.43 30.15 6.44
C ASP A 47 -36.52 28.88 6.15
N THR A 48 -36.84 27.78 5.38
CA THR A 48 -36.02 27.20 4.21
C THR A 48 -36.35 25.85 3.43
N LYS A 49 -35.41 24.97 2.98
CA LYS A 49 -35.44 24.49 1.56
C LYS A 49 -34.76 23.14 1.18
N THR A 50 -35.26 22.41 0.14
CA THR A 50 -34.48 21.40 -0.66
C THR A 50 -34.56 21.51 -2.22
N VAL A 51 -35.66 21.23 -2.97
CA VAL A 51 -35.72 21.34 -4.49
C VAL A 51 -36.52 22.55 -5.08
N LEU A 52 -36.02 23.22 -6.14
CA LEU A 52 -36.37 24.61 -6.57
C LEU A 52 -37.62 24.80 -7.44
N MET A 53 -38.36 25.88 -7.14
CA MET A 53 -39.62 26.28 -7.77
C MET A 53 -39.51 27.60 -8.57
N PRO A 54 -40.41 27.87 -9.54
CA PRO A 54 -40.36 29.07 -10.40
C PRO A 54 -40.54 30.42 -9.69
N ASP A 55 -40.97 30.45 -8.43
CA ASP A 55 -41.05 31.65 -7.58
C ASP A 55 -39.78 31.88 -6.74
N GLY A 56 -38.75 31.04 -6.91
CA GLY A 56 -37.54 31.05 -6.09
C GLY A 56 -37.72 30.40 -4.72
N SER A 57 -38.89 29.87 -4.39
CA SER A 57 -39.09 29.00 -3.23
C SER A 57 -38.63 27.57 -3.56
N VAL A 58 -38.51 26.69 -2.57
CA VAL A 58 -37.86 25.38 -2.71
C VAL A 58 -38.51 24.42 -1.68
N GLU A 59 -38.67 23.11 -1.96
CA GLU A 59 -39.56 22.17 -1.21
C GLU A 59 -38.97 20.76 -1.02
N TRP A 60 -39.42 20.04 0.04
CA TRP A 60 -38.96 18.69 0.41
C TRP A 60 -39.40 17.61 -0.58
N LEU A 61 -38.47 16.71 -0.95
CA LEU A 61 -38.75 15.51 -1.74
C LEU A 61 -39.09 14.29 -0.85
N PRO A 62 -39.80 13.28 -1.40
CA PRO A 62 -39.73 11.93 -0.89
C PRO A 62 -38.27 11.45 -0.84
N THR A 63 -37.90 10.70 0.21
CA THR A 63 -36.53 10.20 0.45
C THR A 63 -35.43 11.23 0.74
N ASP A 64 -35.75 12.52 0.93
CA ASP A 64 -34.79 13.45 1.55
C ASP A 64 -34.37 12.92 2.94
N GLU A 65 -33.09 13.08 3.31
CA GLU A 65 -32.54 12.65 4.60
C GLU A 65 -31.88 13.83 5.33
N ILE A 66 -32.00 13.87 6.66
CA ILE A 66 -31.39 14.88 7.53
C ILE A 66 -30.57 14.24 8.66
N SER A 67 -29.49 14.91 9.07
CA SER A 67 -28.81 14.65 10.34
C SER A 67 -29.53 15.39 11.47
N VAL A 68 -29.80 14.73 12.58
CA VAL A 68 -30.38 15.32 13.79
C VAL A 68 -29.43 15.13 14.97
N PHE A 69 -29.09 16.22 15.66
CA PHE A 69 -28.20 16.26 16.82
C PHE A 69 -28.95 16.74 18.05
N TYR A 70 -28.55 16.26 19.24
CA TYR A 70 -29.21 16.60 20.50
C TYR A 70 -28.21 16.74 21.67
N GLY A 71 -28.37 17.81 22.44
CA GLY A 71 -27.53 18.12 23.61
C GLY A 71 -26.30 18.95 23.30
N GLU A 72 -25.32 18.92 24.21
CA GLU A 72 -24.05 19.70 24.17
C GLU A 72 -22.82 18.76 24.13
N GLY A 73 -22.99 17.55 23.62
CA GLY A 73 -21.92 16.55 23.54
C GLY A 73 -20.97 16.85 22.39
N LYS A 74 -19.67 16.72 22.63
CA LYS A 74 -18.64 16.67 21.59
C LYS A 74 -18.76 15.38 20.74
N ASP A 75 -18.20 15.44 19.54
CA ASP A 75 -17.90 14.29 18.68
C ASP A 75 -19.13 13.47 18.23
N GLN A 76 -20.31 14.11 18.13
CA GLN A 76 -21.46 13.52 17.43
C GLN A 76 -21.21 13.55 15.92
N ASN A 77 -20.53 12.54 15.38
CA ASN A 77 -20.32 12.37 13.94
C ASN A 77 -21.56 11.74 13.27
N GLY A 78 -21.88 12.20 12.06
CA GLY A 78 -23.05 11.83 11.26
C GLY A 78 -24.39 12.37 11.79
N GLY A 79 -24.57 12.36 13.11
CA GLY A 79 -25.86 12.61 13.76
C GLY A 79 -26.86 11.47 13.57
N SER A 80 -27.98 11.52 14.29
CA SER A 80 -29.08 10.59 14.06
C SER A 80 -29.69 10.83 12.68
N ARG A 81 -29.71 9.81 11.83
CA ARG A 81 -30.37 9.89 10.52
C ARG A 81 -31.88 9.88 10.66
N PHE A 82 -32.54 10.82 9.99
CA PHE A 82 -33.99 10.86 9.82
C PHE A 82 -34.33 10.95 8.32
N THR A 83 -35.35 10.20 7.88
CA THR A 83 -35.76 10.11 6.45
C THR A 83 -37.19 10.64 6.26
N ALA A 84 -37.40 11.42 5.19
CA ALA A 84 -38.67 12.05 4.84
C ALA A 84 -39.78 11.02 4.54
N GLN A 85 -41.00 11.28 5.01
CA GLN A 85 -42.15 10.38 4.94
C GLN A 85 -43.22 10.79 3.93
N ASN A 86 -43.08 11.95 3.28
CA ASN A 86 -43.99 12.44 2.24
C ASN A 86 -43.86 11.60 0.96
N THR A 87 -45.01 11.30 0.33
CA THR A 87 -45.09 10.54 -0.93
C THR A 87 -45.02 11.41 -2.19
N GLU A 88 -45.16 12.72 -2.02
CA GLU A 88 -45.10 13.75 -3.06
C GLU A 88 -44.26 14.93 -2.54
N GLN A 89 -43.84 15.84 -3.42
CA GLN A 89 -43.08 17.05 -3.05
C GLN A 89 -43.92 17.94 -2.10
N ALA A 90 -43.31 18.45 -1.02
CA ALA A 90 -44.06 19.09 0.07
C ALA A 90 -43.34 20.29 0.74
N ALA A 91 -44.13 21.30 1.10
CA ALA A 91 -43.68 22.45 1.90
C ALA A 91 -43.51 22.14 3.41
N VAL A 92 -44.10 21.05 3.90
CA VAL A 92 -43.92 20.53 5.26
C VAL A 92 -43.86 19.02 5.16
N ALA A 93 -42.85 18.41 5.79
CA ALA A 93 -42.65 16.96 5.77
C ALA A 93 -42.46 16.42 7.19
N GLU A 94 -43.04 15.24 7.45
CA GLU A 94 -42.67 14.43 8.61
C GLU A 94 -41.40 13.64 8.29
N PHE A 95 -40.46 13.64 9.22
CA PHE A 95 -39.18 12.94 9.17
C PHE A 95 -39.14 11.91 10.30
N LYS A 96 -38.71 10.68 10.03
CA LYS A 96 -38.58 9.63 11.05
C LYS A 96 -37.18 9.09 11.17
N GLY A 97 -36.75 8.86 12.40
CA GLY A 97 -35.43 8.38 12.75
C GLY A 97 -35.34 7.98 14.22
N ARG A 98 -34.19 7.44 14.62
CA ARG A 98 -33.92 7.01 16.00
C ARG A 98 -33.00 8.03 16.68
N LEU A 99 -33.42 8.61 17.79
CA LEU A 99 -32.63 9.55 18.57
C LEU A 99 -32.15 8.92 19.89
N GLU A 100 -30.84 8.91 20.07
CA GLU A 100 -30.20 8.43 21.30
C GLU A 100 -30.21 9.51 22.38
N GLY A 101 -30.18 9.11 23.66
CA GLY A 101 -30.12 10.05 24.80
C GLY A 101 -31.45 10.74 25.17
N VAL A 102 -32.58 10.36 24.55
CA VAL A 102 -33.94 10.75 24.96
C VAL A 102 -34.63 9.57 25.66
N PHE A 103 -35.28 9.83 26.79
CA PHE A 103 -35.96 8.81 27.59
C PHE A 103 -37.50 8.87 27.48
N ALA A 104 -38.15 7.70 27.53
CA ALA A 104 -39.59 7.56 27.40
C ALA A 104 -40.32 8.00 28.69
N GLY A 105 -40.58 9.30 28.82
CA GLY A 105 -41.27 9.87 29.99
C GLY A 105 -41.89 11.27 29.81
N GLY A 106 -41.50 12.02 28.77
CA GLY A 106 -42.10 13.32 28.43
C GLY A 106 -41.33 14.57 28.91
N GLU A 107 -40.22 14.40 29.65
CA GLU A 107 -39.36 15.52 30.10
C GLU A 107 -38.18 15.79 29.13
N ALA A 108 -38.36 15.50 27.84
CA ALA A 108 -37.29 15.49 26.83
C ALA A 108 -36.76 16.88 26.40
N PHE A 109 -37.39 17.96 26.85
CA PHE A 109 -37.11 19.34 26.42
C PHE A 109 -37.02 20.27 27.64
N THR A 110 -35.94 20.12 28.41
CA THR A 110 -35.63 20.98 29.56
C THR A 110 -34.88 22.24 29.14
N ASP A 111 -35.06 23.31 29.92
CA ASP A 111 -34.53 24.64 29.63
C ASP A 111 -33.00 24.62 29.42
N GLY A 112 -32.55 25.15 28.28
CA GLY A 112 -31.15 25.14 27.82
C GLY A 112 -30.83 24.18 26.68
N LYS A 113 -31.54 23.06 26.50
CA LYS A 113 -31.25 22.09 25.42
C LYS A 113 -31.98 22.41 24.11
N TYR A 114 -31.35 22.02 23.00
CA TYR A 114 -31.86 22.19 21.63
C TYR A 114 -31.68 20.91 20.81
N LEU A 115 -32.57 20.71 19.85
CA LEU A 115 -32.36 19.87 18.67
C LEU A 115 -31.76 20.74 17.55
N TYR A 116 -30.77 20.19 16.84
CA TYR A 116 -30.26 20.75 15.59
C TYR A 116 -30.55 19.77 14.46
N GLY A 117 -31.03 20.27 13.32
CA GLY A 117 -31.22 19.48 12.11
C GLY A 117 -30.35 20.01 10.97
N VAL A 118 -29.87 19.13 10.10
CA VAL A 118 -28.99 19.50 8.96
C VAL A 118 -29.39 18.71 7.73
N TYR A 119 -29.59 19.40 6.60
CA TYR A 119 -29.80 18.80 5.28
C TYR A 119 -28.58 19.09 4.38
N PRO A 120 -28.09 18.08 3.63
CA PRO A 120 -28.48 16.68 3.66
C PRO A 120 -27.91 15.94 4.88
N TYR A 121 -28.42 14.74 5.14
CA TYR A 121 -27.71 13.76 5.96
C TYR A 121 -26.35 13.41 5.34
N SER A 122 -25.31 13.36 6.17
CA SER A 122 -23.98 12.88 5.78
C SER A 122 -23.24 12.37 7.01
N LEU A 123 -22.52 11.26 6.88
CA LEU A 123 -21.62 10.75 7.92
C LEU A 123 -20.47 11.72 8.26
N LYS A 124 -20.16 12.67 7.35
CA LYS A 124 -19.16 13.73 7.57
C LYS A 124 -19.72 14.95 8.32
N ASN A 125 -21.04 15.08 8.47
CA ASN A 125 -21.62 16.13 9.31
C ASN A 125 -21.20 15.89 10.76
N SER A 126 -20.85 16.92 11.52
CA SER A 126 -20.58 16.79 12.96
C SER A 126 -21.11 17.98 13.75
N PHE A 127 -21.20 17.82 15.06
CA PHE A 127 -21.70 18.85 15.97
C PHE A 127 -20.82 18.98 17.23
N ASP A 128 -20.47 20.22 17.57
CA ASP A 128 -19.84 20.59 18.84
C ASP A 128 -20.42 21.92 19.33
N ASN A 129 -21.01 21.92 20.53
CA ASN A 129 -21.39 23.13 21.28
C ASN A 129 -22.15 24.21 20.48
N GLY A 130 -23.09 23.80 19.61
CA GLY A 130 -23.91 24.72 18.80
C GLY A 130 -23.32 25.11 17.44
N VAL A 131 -22.13 24.61 17.12
CA VAL A 131 -21.51 24.67 15.79
C VAL A 131 -21.74 23.32 15.08
N VAL A 132 -22.12 23.38 13.81
CA VAL A 132 -22.22 22.23 12.91
C VAL A 132 -21.09 22.31 11.89
N THR A 133 -20.37 21.20 11.66
CA THR A 133 -19.49 21.06 10.48
C THR A 133 -20.29 20.42 9.33
N VAL A 134 -20.23 21.03 8.14
CA VAL A 134 -20.88 20.56 6.91
C VAL A 134 -19.91 20.61 5.72
N THR A 135 -20.22 19.92 4.63
CA THR A 135 -19.43 19.97 3.38
C THR A 135 -20.32 20.28 2.18
N LEU A 136 -19.97 21.33 1.42
CA LEU A 136 -20.54 21.67 0.11
C LEU A 136 -19.55 21.20 -0.97
N PRO A 137 -19.91 20.30 -1.89
CA PRO A 137 -18.99 19.89 -2.94
C PRO A 137 -18.74 21.03 -3.94
N ALA A 138 -17.46 21.33 -4.20
CA ALA A 138 -17.03 22.23 -5.25
C ALA A 138 -17.32 21.70 -6.66
N ASN A 139 -17.37 20.38 -6.82
CA ASN A 139 -17.69 19.72 -8.08
C ASN A 139 -19.18 19.34 -8.11
N GLN A 140 -19.94 19.95 -9.02
CA GLN A 140 -21.40 19.96 -9.02
C GLN A 140 -21.94 19.47 -10.38
N THR A 141 -23.03 18.69 -10.39
CA THR A 141 -23.71 18.29 -11.63
C THR A 141 -24.95 19.13 -11.84
N ALA A 142 -25.09 19.71 -13.04
CA ALA A 142 -26.23 20.55 -13.38
C ALA A 142 -27.52 19.74 -13.58
N VAL A 143 -28.65 20.38 -13.28
CA VAL A 143 -30.00 19.95 -13.67
C VAL A 143 -30.65 21.13 -14.41
N GLU A 144 -31.49 20.87 -15.40
CA GLU A 144 -32.21 21.97 -16.08
C GLU A 144 -33.17 22.66 -15.10
N GLY A 145 -33.06 23.99 -14.97
CA GLY A 145 -33.99 24.81 -14.18
C GLY A 145 -33.83 24.72 -12.66
N THR A 146 -32.91 23.90 -12.14
CA THR A 146 -32.62 23.75 -10.70
C THR A 146 -31.17 23.34 -10.46
N PHE A 147 -30.74 23.37 -9.20
CA PHE A 147 -29.55 22.65 -8.75
C PHE A 147 -29.91 21.17 -8.42
N ALA A 148 -28.90 20.31 -8.26
CA ALA A 148 -29.09 18.89 -7.92
C ALA A 148 -29.55 18.68 -6.46
N SER A 149 -30.25 17.56 -6.19
CA SER A 149 -30.63 17.14 -4.83
C SER A 149 -29.41 17.04 -3.90
N ASN A 150 -29.63 17.20 -2.59
CA ASN A 150 -28.59 17.21 -1.55
C ASN A 150 -27.54 18.35 -1.64
N LEU A 151 -27.58 19.22 -2.66
CA LEU A 151 -26.53 20.24 -2.87
C LEU A 151 -26.75 21.53 -2.06
N PHE A 152 -27.98 21.86 -1.70
CA PHE A 152 -28.34 23.15 -1.11
C PHE A 152 -28.47 23.04 0.42
N LEU A 153 -27.37 23.30 1.13
CA LEU A 153 -27.23 23.01 2.56
C LEU A 153 -28.18 23.87 3.42
N THR A 154 -28.91 23.25 4.34
CA THR A 154 -29.79 23.95 5.29
C THR A 154 -29.68 23.39 6.72
N MET A 155 -29.94 24.22 7.72
CA MET A 155 -29.74 23.90 9.15
C MET A 155 -30.85 24.48 10.04
N ALA A 156 -31.44 23.65 10.89
CA ALA A 156 -32.48 24.00 11.86
C ALA A 156 -31.97 24.05 13.29
N ARG A 157 -32.69 24.77 14.16
CA ARG A 157 -32.58 24.66 15.62
C ARG A 157 -33.95 24.87 16.28
N SER A 158 -34.36 23.97 17.15
CA SER A 158 -35.57 24.12 17.99
C SER A 158 -35.37 23.58 19.41
N GLN A 159 -36.29 23.93 20.32
CA GLN A 159 -36.45 23.32 21.64
C GLN A 159 -37.60 22.30 21.67
N ASP A 160 -38.14 21.93 20.51
CA ASP A 160 -39.16 20.91 20.32
C ASP A 160 -38.94 20.11 19.02
N VAL A 161 -39.85 19.20 18.69
CA VAL A 161 -39.80 18.36 17.47
C VAL A 161 -40.19 19.09 16.17
N ASN A 162 -40.31 20.43 16.18
CA ASN A 162 -40.65 21.23 14.99
C ASN A 162 -39.40 22.00 14.51
N LEU A 163 -38.75 21.49 13.48
CA LEU A 163 -37.53 22.06 12.91
C LEU A 163 -37.86 23.02 11.76
N ALA A 164 -37.80 24.31 12.04
CA ALA A 164 -37.60 25.34 11.03
C ALA A 164 -36.11 25.33 10.61
N PHE A 165 -35.83 24.78 9.43
CA PHE A 165 -34.52 24.83 8.78
C PHE A 165 -34.19 26.25 8.32
N TYR A 166 -32.92 26.57 8.05
CA TYR A 166 -32.43 27.81 7.42
C TYR A 166 -31.27 27.54 6.42
N ASN A 167 -31.28 28.12 5.21
CA ASN A 167 -30.21 27.96 4.21
C ASN A 167 -28.89 28.49 4.75
N ILE A 168 -27.84 27.72 4.48
CA ILE A 168 -26.44 28.13 4.61
C ILE A 168 -25.98 28.77 3.29
N CYS A 169 -26.38 28.18 2.15
CA CYS A 169 -25.90 28.56 0.82
C CYS A 169 -26.66 29.72 0.15
N GLY A 170 -26.01 30.28 -0.87
CA GLY A 170 -26.60 31.04 -1.97
C GLY A 170 -26.10 30.45 -3.30
N GLY A 171 -25.94 31.28 -4.34
CA GLY A 171 -25.25 30.85 -5.55
C GLY A 171 -25.35 31.80 -6.75
N VAL A 172 -25.14 31.20 -7.94
CA VAL A 172 -25.27 31.85 -9.25
C VAL A 172 -26.20 31.03 -10.14
N LYS A 173 -27.13 31.70 -10.83
CA LYS A 173 -27.86 31.16 -11.97
C LYS A 173 -27.18 31.63 -13.26
N PHE A 174 -26.89 30.72 -14.18
CA PHE A 174 -26.23 31.03 -15.44
C PHE A 174 -26.92 30.38 -16.64
N THR A 175 -26.58 30.88 -17.83
CA THR A 175 -27.00 30.37 -19.14
C THR A 175 -25.77 30.37 -20.05
N VAL A 176 -25.66 29.40 -20.98
CA VAL A 176 -24.57 29.36 -21.99
C VAL A 176 -25.08 29.80 -23.37
N SER A 177 -24.17 30.32 -24.20
CA SER A 177 -24.40 30.67 -25.61
C SER A 177 -23.90 29.61 -26.60
N ARG A 178 -22.85 28.87 -26.25
CA ARG A 178 -22.26 27.80 -27.08
C ARG A 178 -22.83 26.42 -26.76
N GLU A 179 -22.96 25.58 -27.80
CA GLU A 179 -23.50 24.22 -27.71
C GLU A 179 -22.48 23.15 -27.29
N ASP A 180 -21.20 23.51 -27.18
CA ASP A 180 -20.09 22.61 -26.89
C ASP A 180 -19.54 22.70 -25.45
N ILE A 181 -20.12 23.54 -24.58
CA ILE A 181 -19.64 23.69 -23.19
C ILE A 181 -19.97 22.44 -22.36
N VAL A 182 -18.97 21.84 -21.71
CA VAL A 182 -19.11 20.67 -20.81
C VAL A 182 -18.98 21.03 -19.32
N SER A 183 -18.30 22.14 -18.98
CA SER A 183 -18.21 22.65 -17.61
C SER A 183 -18.13 24.18 -17.55
N VAL A 184 -18.64 24.74 -16.46
CA VAL A 184 -18.54 26.16 -16.10
C VAL A 184 -18.08 26.25 -14.66
N SER A 185 -16.93 26.89 -14.41
CA SER A 185 -16.46 27.19 -13.06
C SER A 185 -16.59 28.67 -12.69
N LEU A 186 -16.50 28.95 -11.38
CA LEU A 186 -16.46 30.28 -10.79
C LEU A 186 -15.42 30.28 -9.66
N LYS A 187 -14.48 31.24 -9.71
CA LYS A 187 -13.44 31.45 -8.70
C LYS A 187 -13.43 32.90 -8.21
N GLY A 188 -13.16 33.10 -6.92
CA GLY A 188 -12.93 34.43 -6.35
C GLY A 188 -11.52 34.96 -6.66
N ASN A 189 -11.41 36.21 -7.13
CA ASN A 189 -10.09 36.79 -7.51
C ASN A 189 -9.22 37.16 -6.29
N SER A 190 -9.61 36.81 -5.06
CA SER A 190 -8.79 36.97 -3.85
C SER A 190 -8.86 35.73 -2.94
N GLY A 191 -9.16 34.56 -3.50
CA GLY A 191 -9.26 33.31 -2.76
C GLY A 191 -10.49 33.26 -1.84
N GLU A 192 -11.57 33.95 -2.23
CA GLU A 192 -12.83 33.88 -1.50
C GLU A 192 -13.35 32.43 -1.46
N ILE A 193 -13.56 31.88 -0.26
CA ILE A 193 -14.07 30.51 -0.07
C ILE A 193 -15.50 30.40 -0.61
N LEU A 194 -15.73 29.48 -1.54
CA LEU A 194 -17.02 29.23 -2.19
C LEU A 194 -17.62 27.88 -1.85
N ALA A 195 -16.80 26.86 -1.57
CA ALA A 195 -17.23 25.50 -1.26
C ALA A 195 -16.25 24.79 -0.31
N GLY A 196 -16.33 23.46 -0.23
CA GLY A 196 -15.57 22.65 0.70
C GLY A 196 -16.28 22.44 2.04
N THR A 197 -15.52 22.09 3.05
CA THR A 197 -15.99 21.93 4.43
C THR A 197 -16.07 23.30 5.12
N ALA A 198 -17.06 23.45 6.01
CA ALA A 198 -17.32 24.70 6.70
C ALA A 198 -17.93 24.46 8.09
N ASN A 199 -17.54 25.30 9.04
CA ASN A 199 -18.21 25.40 10.33
C ASN A 199 -19.35 26.42 10.25
N VAL A 200 -20.52 26.07 10.76
CA VAL A 200 -21.76 26.85 10.67
C VAL A 200 -22.39 26.99 12.05
N ALA A 201 -22.79 28.20 12.42
CA ALA A 201 -23.52 28.47 13.65
C ALA A 201 -24.65 29.49 13.42
N PHE A 202 -25.60 29.54 14.35
CA PHE A 202 -26.64 30.57 14.35
C PHE A 202 -26.10 31.92 14.85
N ASP A 203 -26.27 32.95 14.04
CA ASP A 203 -25.87 34.33 14.33
C ASP A 203 -26.84 35.06 15.29
N GLU A 204 -26.53 36.32 15.62
CA GLU A 204 -27.38 37.18 16.46
C GLU A 204 -28.77 37.48 15.85
N SER A 205 -28.95 37.28 14.54
CA SER A 205 -30.25 37.43 13.85
C SER A 205 -31.11 36.16 13.89
N GLY A 206 -30.55 35.04 14.38
CA GLY A 206 -31.20 33.73 14.37
C GLY A 206 -31.14 33.03 13.02
N LYS A 207 -30.17 33.36 12.17
CA LYS A 207 -29.91 32.68 10.88
C LYS A 207 -28.55 31.98 10.92
N PRO A 208 -28.34 30.87 10.18
CA PRO A 208 -27.05 30.22 10.09
C PRO A 208 -26.09 31.05 9.25
N ALA A 209 -24.86 31.20 9.74
CA ALA A 209 -23.75 31.83 9.05
C ALA A 209 -22.56 30.88 9.02
N VAL A 210 -21.82 30.90 7.91
CA VAL A 210 -20.50 30.24 7.81
C VAL A 210 -19.52 31.03 8.69
N LEU A 211 -18.77 30.31 9.53
CA LEU A 211 -17.80 30.89 10.45
C LEU A 211 -16.44 31.08 9.78
N SER A 212 -15.77 32.18 10.11
CA SER A 212 -14.40 32.46 9.66
C SER A 212 -13.38 31.62 10.47
N GLY A 213 -13.00 30.46 9.93
CA GLY A 213 -11.95 29.60 10.48
C GLY A 213 -11.79 28.31 9.66
N GLU A 214 -10.55 27.94 9.35
CA GLU A 214 -10.21 26.87 8.39
C GLU A 214 -10.69 25.47 8.81
N VAL A 215 -11.45 24.81 7.93
CA VAL A 215 -11.52 23.34 7.82
C VAL A 215 -11.78 22.99 6.34
N GLY A 216 -10.74 22.68 5.56
CA GLY A 216 -10.86 22.10 4.21
C GLY A 216 -11.73 22.89 3.22
N SER A 217 -11.34 24.13 2.91
CA SER A 217 -12.11 25.10 2.13
C SER A 217 -11.68 25.20 0.65
N GLU A 218 -12.64 25.28 -0.26
CA GLU A 218 -12.42 25.46 -1.72
C GLU A 218 -12.76 26.89 -2.18
N ASP A 219 -11.91 27.51 -3.00
CA ASP A 219 -12.09 28.87 -3.54
C ASP A 219 -12.72 28.92 -4.95
N GLU A 220 -13.00 27.74 -5.53
CA GLU A 220 -13.58 27.54 -6.86
C GLU A 220 -14.71 26.52 -6.81
N ILE A 221 -15.73 26.70 -7.65
CA ILE A 221 -16.80 25.72 -7.88
C ILE A 221 -16.86 25.42 -9.37
N THR A 222 -16.90 24.15 -9.75
CA THR A 222 -17.14 23.71 -11.13
C THR A 222 -18.50 23.02 -11.25
N VAL A 223 -19.40 23.60 -12.05
CA VAL A 223 -20.64 22.97 -12.48
C VAL A 223 -20.42 22.27 -13.82
N TYR A 224 -20.77 20.99 -13.89
CA TYR A 224 -20.69 20.18 -15.11
C TYR A 224 -22.06 20.01 -15.76
N ALA A 225 -22.05 19.86 -17.09
CA ALA A 225 -23.24 19.58 -17.89
C ALA A 225 -23.91 18.25 -17.49
N PRO A 226 -25.25 18.13 -17.68
CA PRO A 226 -25.98 16.90 -17.34
C PRO A 226 -25.46 15.68 -18.11
N ALA A 227 -25.44 14.52 -17.45
CA ALA A 227 -25.06 13.22 -18.01
C ALA A 227 -23.68 13.16 -18.72
N GLY A 228 -22.78 14.13 -18.48
CA GLY A 228 -21.46 14.18 -19.11
C GLY A 228 -21.45 14.71 -20.55
N GLY A 229 -22.61 15.13 -21.08
CA GLY A 229 -22.72 15.78 -22.38
C GLY A 229 -22.33 17.26 -22.33
N THR A 230 -23.03 18.10 -23.11
CA THR A 230 -22.87 19.55 -23.10
C THR A 230 -24.11 20.25 -22.51
N PHE A 231 -23.95 21.51 -22.09
CA PHE A 231 -25.08 22.34 -21.65
C PHE A 231 -25.95 22.74 -22.84
N GLU A 232 -27.27 22.68 -22.68
CA GLU A 232 -28.20 23.16 -23.72
C GLU A 232 -28.20 24.70 -23.77
N VAL A 233 -28.01 25.24 -24.97
CA VAL A 233 -27.91 26.69 -25.22
C VAL A 233 -29.14 27.43 -24.71
N GLY A 234 -28.92 28.42 -23.84
CA GLY A 234 -29.97 29.25 -23.25
C GLY A 234 -30.86 28.58 -22.21
N LYS A 235 -30.59 27.34 -21.78
CA LYS A 235 -31.22 26.75 -20.59
C LYS A 235 -30.61 27.34 -19.31
N GLU A 236 -31.42 27.42 -18.26
CA GLU A 236 -31.00 27.93 -16.95
C GLU A 236 -30.37 26.81 -16.10
N TYR A 237 -29.17 27.06 -15.60
CA TYR A 237 -28.42 26.16 -14.73
C TYR A 237 -27.94 26.89 -13.47
N TYR A 238 -27.68 26.14 -12.41
CA TYR A 238 -27.46 26.68 -11.07
C TYR A 238 -26.15 26.16 -10.46
N MET A 239 -25.40 27.07 -9.87
CA MET A 239 -24.18 26.84 -9.11
C MET A 239 -24.45 27.23 -7.65
N VAL A 240 -24.22 26.31 -6.71
CA VAL A 240 -24.50 26.54 -5.28
C VAL A 240 -23.20 26.86 -4.55
N ALA A 241 -23.18 27.94 -3.77
CA ALA A 241 -21.98 28.42 -3.07
C ALA A 241 -22.28 28.82 -1.63
N TYR A 242 -21.25 28.84 -0.78
CA TYR A 242 -21.29 29.59 0.47
C TYR A 242 -21.41 31.10 0.20
N PRO A 243 -21.97 31.89 1.13
CA PRO A 243 -22.05 33.34 0.98
C PRO A 243 -20.64 33.97 1.00
N ALA A 244 -20.28 34.66 -0.08
CA ALA A 244 -18.93 35.14 -0.33
C ALA A 244 -18.95 36.53 -0.99
N LYS A 245 -17.94 37.36 -0.71
CA LYS A 245 -17.85 38.73 -1.22
C LYS A 245 -16.60 38.95 -2.05
N PHE A 246 -16.79 39.01 -3.36
CA PHE A 246 -15.77 39.18 -4.39
C PHE A 246 -15.26 40.62 -4.43
N THR A 247 -14.25 40.93 -3.61
CA THR A 247 -13.72 42.30 -3.49
C THR A 247 -12.81 42.69 -4.65
N SER A 248 -12.08 41.72 -5.22
CA SER A 248 -11.31 41.90 -6.47
C SER A 248 -12.07 41.42 -7.72
N GLY A 249 -13.39 41.24 -7.60
CA GLY A 249 -14.20 40.59 -8.63
C GLY A 249 -14.02 39.07 -8.65
N TYR A 250 -14.53 38.45 -9.71
CA TYR A 250 -14.52 36.99 -9.91
C TYR A 250 -14.04 36.62 -11.31
N THR A 251 -13.70 35.35 -11.51
CA THR A 251 -13.42 34.76 -12.82
C THR A 251 -14.35 33.57 -13.05
N MET A 252 -14.96 33.50 -14.23
CA MET A 252 -15.65 32.31 -14.73
C MET A 252 -14.83 31.64 -15.82
N THR A 253 -14.78 30.31 -15.79
CA THR A 253 -14.02 29.50 -16.76
C THR A 253 -14.97 28.51 -17.45
N PHE A 254 -14.93 28.47 -18.77
CA PHE A 254 -15.77 27.62 -19.61
C PHE A 254 -14.90 26.59 -20.32
N ARG A 255 -15.23 25.30 -20.21
CA ARG A 255 -14.53 24.23 -20.94
C ARG A 255 -15.44 23.58 -21.97
N THR A 256 -14.90 23.28 -23.15
CA THR A 256 -15.63 22.66 -24.27
C THR A 256 -15.39 21.16 -24.39
N SER A 257 -16.25 20.48 -25.13
CA SER A 257 -16.10 19.06 -25.50
C SER A 257 -14.94 18.79 -26.47
N ASP A 258 -14.47 19.81 -27.20
CA ASP A 258 -13.25 19.76 -28.00
C ASP A 258 -12.00 20.24 -27.23
N MET A 259 -12.05 20.13 -25.90
CA MET A 259 -10.94 20.34 -24.97
C MET A 259 -10.28 21.73 -25.08
N LYS A 260 -11.11 22.78 -25.15
CA LYS A 260 -10.68 24.18 -25.05
C LYS A 260 -11.25 24.85 -23.82
N GLU A 261 -10.50 25.81 -23.29
CA GLU A 261 -10.87 26.63 -22.15
C GLU A 261 -10.95 28.10 -22.54
N GLY A 262 -11.93 28.81 -22.01
CA GLY A 262 -12.14 30.24 -22.23
C GLY A 262 -12.62 30.92 -20.95
N THR A 263 -12.09 32.11 -20.65
CA THR A 263 -12.33 32.80 -19.38
C THR A 263 -13.04 34.15 -19.52
N PHE A 264 -13.90 34.46 -18.54
CA PHE A 264 -14.59 35.74 -18.40
C PHE A 264 -14.36 36.30 -16.99
N ALA A 265 -13.69 37.45 -16.88
CA ALA A 265 -13.45 38.13 -15.61
C ALA A 265 -14.51 39.21 -15.33
N GLY A 266 -15.24 39.06 -14.22
CA GLY A 266 -16.15 40.07 -13.69
C GLY A 266 -15.40 41.01 -12.74
N SER A 267 -14.92 42.14 -13.24
CA SER A 267 -14.02 43.07 -12.52
C SER A 267 -14.69 44.10 -11.61
N ASN A 268 -15.95 43.91 -11.24
CA ASN A 268 -16.67 44.74 -10.27
C ASN A 268 -16.81 44.00 -8.94
N GLU A 269 -16.91 44.76 -7.84
CA GLU A 269 -17.30 44.22 -6.53
C GLU A 269 -18.65 43.50 -6.64
N ALA A 270 -18.69 42.24 -6.21
CA ALA A 270 -19.87 41.37 -6.29
C ALA A 270 -20.02 40.53 -5.02
N GLU A 271 -21.21 39.95 -4.79
CA GLU A 271 -21.51 39.23 -3.56
C GLU A 271 -22.51 38.10 -3.83
N ILE A 272 -22.25 36.92 -3.26
CA ILE A 272 -23.21 35.81 -3.18
C ILE A 272 -23.88 35.89 -1.80
N LEU A 273 -25.20 36.07 -1.80
CA LEU A 273 -25.99 36.21 -0.59
C LEU A 273 -26.73 34.90 -0.24
N ARG A 274 -26.76 34.58 1.05
CA ARG A 274 -27.53 33.46 1.64
C ARG A 274 -29.01 33.51 1.18
N SER A 275 -29.58 32.38 0.78
CA SER A 275 -30.91 32.27 0.13
C SER A 275 -31.08 32.97 -1.24
N ASN A 276 -30.01 33.47 -1.90
CA ASN A 276 -30.11 34.19 -3.18
C ASN A 276 -29.27 33.55 -4.29
N PHE A 277 -29.74 33.66 -5.55
CA PHE A 277 -28.99 33.29 -6.75
C PHE A 277 -28.83 34.51 -7.67
N SER A 278 -27.60 34.97 -7.84
CA SER A 278 -27.26 36.07 -8.75
C SER A 278 -27.27 35.60 -10.21
N VAL A 279 -27.70 36.43 -11.17
CA VAL A 279 -27.89 36.00 -12.57
C VAL A 279 -26.70 36.43 -13.44
N LEU A 280 -26.02 35.46 -14.04
CA LEU A 280 -24.93 35.65 -15.00
C LEU A 280 -25.29 35.02 -16.35
N ASP A 281 -26.13 35.74 -17.11
CA ASP A 281 -26.51 35.32 -18.46
C ASP A 281 -25.33 35.39 -19.44
N LYS A 282 -25.09 34.27 -20.12
CA LYS A 282 -24.18 34.13 -21.26
C LYS A 282 -22.83 34.83 -21.06
N ALA A 283 -22.11 34.45 -20.02
CA ALA A 283 -20.75 34.95 -19.79
C ALA A 283 -19.74 34.40 -20.81
N ASP A 284 -20.00 33.23 -21.40
CA ASP A 284 -19.23 32.63 -22.50
C ASP A 284 -19.31 33.45 -23.81
N GLU A 285 -20.44 34.12 -24.07
CA GLU A 285 -20.66 35.00 -25.24
C GLU A 285 -19.74 36.25 -25.22
N LYS A 286 -19.00 36.46 -24.12
CA LYS A 286 -18.05 37.56 -23.89
C LYS A 286 -16.57 37.11 -23.94
N VAL A 287 -16.31 35.81 -24.08
CA VAL A 287 -14.96 35.23 -24.09
C VAL A 287 -14.28 35.48 -25.44
N SER A 288 -13.20 36.28 -25.43
CA SER A 288 -12.48 36.66 -26.65
C SER A 288 -11.51 35.60 -27.19
N THR A 289 -11.09 34.66 -26.34
CA THR A 289 -10.01 33.71 -26.61
C THR A 289 -10.37 32.35 -26.03
N TRP A 290 -10.20 31.30 -26.83
CA TRP A 290 -10.39 29.91 -26.42
C TRP A 290 -9.08 29.17 -26.64
N THR A 291 -8.42 28.80 -25.55
CA THR A 291 -7.13 28.12 -25.52
C THR A 291 -7.35 26.62 -25.53
N ASP A 292 -6.67 25.90 -26.40
CA ASP A 292 -6.72 24.44 -26.42
C ASP A 292 -5.94 23.87 -25.23
N ILE A 293 -6.64 23.18 -24.30
CA ILE A 293 -6.04 22.66 -23.06
C ILE A 293 -5.41 21.27 -23.23
N THR A 294 -5.51 20.65 -24.41
CA THR A 294 -4.53 19.62 -24.81
C THR A 294 -3.19 20.24 -25.20
N SER A 295 -3.18 21.52 -25.56
CA SER A 295 -2.02 22.26 -26.09
C SER A 295 -1.34 23.17 -25.06
N ALA A 296 -1.80 23.18 -23.80
CA ALA A 296 -1.25 24.02 -22.72
C ALA A 296 0.02 23.45 -22.06
N GLY A 297 0.49 22.28 -22.52
CA GLY A 297 1.69 21.60 -22.01
C GLY A 297 2.88 21.64 -22.99
N GLY A 298 3.98 21.05 -22.54
CA GLY A 298 5.27 20.98 -23.22
C GLY A 298 6.34 21.88 -22.61
N GLY A 299 7.54 21.81 -23.16
CA GLY A 299 8.70 22.60 -22.73
C GLY A 299 9.95 22.29 -23.54
N ILE A 300 11.04 23.00 -23.23
CA ILE A 300 12.34 22.87 -23.90
C ILE A 300 13.50 22.57 -22.94
N ASN A 301 13.23 22.54 -21.62
CA ASN A 301 14.21 22.23 -20.58
C ASN A 301 14.41 20.72 -20.51
N SER A 302 15.64 20.25 -20.31
CA SER A 302 15.90 18.82 -20.09
C SER A 302 15.26 18.34 -18.79
N GLY A 303 14.43 17.30 -18.84
CA GLY A 303 13.74 16.80 -17.65
C GLY A 303 12.72 15.68 -17.92
N VAL A 304 12.05 15.23 -16.86
CA VAL A 304 10.89 14.33 -16.97
C VAL A 304 9.63 15.19 -17.10
N TYR A 305 8.81 14.92 -18.11
CA TYR A 305 7.55 15.59 -18.35
C TYR A 305 6.40 14.63 -18.06
N LEU A 306 5.42 15.06 -17.27
CA LEU A 306 4.26 14.27 -16.90
C LEU A 306 2.97 15.01 -17.30
N GLY A 307 1.98 14.28 -17.82
CA GLY A 307 0.58 14.70 -17.91
C GLY A 307 -0.35 13.61 -17.42
N ILE A 308 -1.62 13.96 -17.16
CA ILE A 308 -2.63 13.03 -16.66
C ILE A 308 -3.90 13.15 -17.53
N MET A 309 -4.54 12.01 -17.79
CA MET A 309 -5.77 11.88 -18.57
C MET A 309 -6.77 11.02 -17.80
N GLY A 310 -7.47 11.63 -16.83
CA GLY A 310 -8.55 10.96 -16.11
C GLY A 310 -9.75 10.71 -17.03
N PHE A 311 -10.52 9.63 -16.85
CA PHE A 311 -11.68 9.36 -17.71
C PHE A 311 -12.86 8.65 -17.00
N ASN A 312 -14.09 9.00 -17.41
CA ASN A 312 -15.33 8.26 -17.15
C ASN A 312 -16.27 8.47 -18.34
N GLN A 313 -17.53 8.89 -18.17
CA GLN A 313 -18.37 9.47 -19.23
C GLN A 313 -17.81 10.75 -19.89
N ARG A 314 -16.71 11.32 -19.37
CA ARG A 314 -15.94 12.44 -19.97
C ARG A 314 -14.44 12.28 -19.73
N LEU A 315 -13.62 13.14 -20.31
CA LEU A 315 -12.18 13.24 -20.04
C LEU A 315 -11.85 14.37 -19.05
N TYR A 316 -10.79 14.17 -18.27
CA TYR A 316 -10.16 15.15 -17.39
C TYR A 316 -8.67 15.27 -17.77
N PRO A 317 -8.26 16.33 -18.48
CA PRO A 317 -6.85 16.54 -18.81
C PRO A 317 -6.14 17.32 -17.70
N TYR A 318 -4.92 16.91 -17.38
CA TYR A 318 -3.89 17.77 -16.79
C TYR A 318 -2.78 17.98 -17.83
N PRO A 319 -2.33 19.22 -18.06
CA PRO A 319 -1.33 19.50 -19.10
C PRO A 319 -0.03 18.74 -18.86
N VAL A 320 0.64 18.36 -19.94
CA VAL A 320 1.96 17.72 -19.86
C VAL A 320 2.99 18.79 -19.48
N THR A 321 3.55 18.76 -18.27
CA THR A 321 4.57 19.72 -17.83
C THR A 321 5.80 19.02 -17.27
N GLU A 322 6.94 19.69 -17.31
CA GLU A 322 8.18 19.30 -16.61
C GLU A 322 7.85 19.07 -15.12
N LEU A 323 8.15 17.90 -14.57
CA LEU A 323 7.81 17.52 -13.19
C LEU A 323 8.90 18.04 -12.24
N THR A 324 8.54 18.98 -11.37
CA THR A 324 9.48 19.66 -10.46
C THR A 324 8.92 19.79 -9.05
N ASP A 325 9.80 20.04 -8.07
CA ASP A 325 9.44 20.32 -6.68
C ASP A 325 8.34 21.39 -6.54
N GLU A 326 8.38 22.42 -7.40
CA GLU A 326 7.45 23.54 -7.37
C GLU A 326 6.04 23.18 -7.87
N ASN A 327 5.91 22.25 -8.83
CA ASN A 327 4.65 21.96 -9.50
C ASN A 327 4.08 20.55 -9.25
N LYS A 328 4.82 19.66 -8.59
CA LYS A 328 4.35 18.34 -8.14
C LYS A 328 3.00 18.43 -7.43
N VAL A 329 2.82 19.43 -6.56
CA VAL A 329 1.58 19.68 -5.82
C VAL A 329 0.36 19.90 -6.74
N GLY A 330 0.55 20.45 -7.94
CA GLY A 330 -0.52 20.63 -8.92
C GLY A 330 -1.03 19.30 -9.50
N PHE A 331 -0.14 18.32 -9.69
CA PHE A 331 -0.53 16.96 -10.06
C PHE A 331 -1.28 16.27 -8.91
N ASP A 332 -0.80 16.41 -7.67
CA ASP A 332 -1.44 15.85 -6.48
C ASP A 332 -2.87 16.40 -6.30
N SER A 333 -3.03 17.73 -6.36
CA SER A 333 -4.34 18.40 -6.29
C SER A 333 -5.26 17.98 -7.43
N PHE A 334 -4.77 17.94 -8.67
CA PHE A 334 -5.58 17.50 -9.81
C PHE A 334 -6.09 16.05 -9.63
N ILE A 335 -5.24 15.15 -9.11
CA ILE A 335 -5.65 13.77 -8.84
C ILE A 335 -6.74 13.74 -7.75
N ASP A 336 -6.60 14.52 -6.67
CA ASP A 336 -7.62 14.58 -5.61
C ASP A 336 -8.96 15.16 -6.10
N ASP A 337 -8.91 16.12 -7.03
CA ASP A 337 -10.06 16.71 -7.74
C ASP A 337 -10.75 15.76 -8.75
N LEU A 338 -10.21 14.56 -9.02
CA LEU A 338 -10.88 13.62 -9.92
C LEU A 338 -12.19 13.11 -9.31
N ASN A 339 -13.27 13.26 -10.07
CA ASN A 339 -14.63 12.92 -9.67
C ASN A 339 -15.10 11.63 -10.34
N LYS A 340 -15.57 10.68 -9.52
CA LYS A 340 -16.16 9.42 -10.00
C LYS A 340 -17.56 9.64 -10.59
N LEU A 341 -17.79 9.19 -11.82
CA LEU A 341 -19.10 9.23 -12.49
C LEU A 341 -19.34 7.94 -13.28
N ASN A 342 -20.54 7.75 -13.79
CA ASN A 342 -20.87 6.61 -14.65
C ASN A 342 -20.09 6.66 -15.99
N GLY A 343 -20.07 5.54 -16.72
CA GLY A 343 -19.51 5.43 -18.07
C GLY A 343 -17.98 5.35 -18.12
N THR A 344 -17.47 4.72 -19.17
CA THR A 344 -16.04 4.36 -19.29
C THR A 344 -15.56 4.65 -20.71
N LEU A 345 -14.95 5.83 -20.92
CA LEU A 345 -14.35 6.31 -22.18
C LEU A 345 -12.87 5.89 -22.36
N LEU A 346 -12.54 4.65 -22.02
CA LEU A 346 -11.17 4.10 -22.01
C LEU A 346 -10.42 4.30 -23.34
N TYR A 347 -11.04 3.90 -24.47
CA TYR A 347 -10.40 4.02 -25.78
C TYR A 347 -10.21 5.48 -26.19
N HIS A 348 -11.19 6.34 -25.93
CA HIS A 348 -11.12 7.77 -26.25
C HIS A 348 -10.08 8.50 -25.39
N ALA A 349 -9.89 8.10 -24.14
CA ALA A 349 -8.84 8.63 -23.27
C ALA A 349 -7.44 8.32 -23.82
N VAL A 350 -7.19 7.06 -24.22
CA VAL A 350 -5.89 6.66 -24.80
C VAL A 350 -5.67 7.27 -26.20
N ASP A 351 -6.69 7.36 -27.04
CA ASP A 351 -6.60 8.01 -28.36
C ASP A 351 -6.25 9.51 -28.24
N ASN A 352 -6.76 10.19 -27.21
CA ASN A 352 -6.39 11.57 -26.89
C ASN A 352 -5.03 11.70 -26.19
N ALA A 353 -4.64 10.76 -25.33
CA ALA A 353 -3.29 10.72 -24.76
C ALA A 353 -2.21 10.72 -25.86
N ILE A 354 -2.39 9.93 -26.92
CA ILE A 354 -1.50 9.90 -28.08
C ILE A 354 -1.52 11.25 -28.82
N ASN A 355 -2.70 11.86 -29.04
CA ASN A 355 -2.82 13.17 -29.69
C ASN A 355 -2.07 14.26 -28.92
N THR A 356 -2.22 14.31 -27.60
CA THR A 356 -1.58 15.29 -26.71
C THR A 356 -0.06 15.16 -26.76
N LEU A 357 0.48 13.94 -26.65
CA LEU A 357 1.94 13.73 -26.75
C LEU A 357 2.48 14.07 -28.15
N GLN A 358 1.66 13.99 -29.21
CA GLN A 358 2.03 14.36 -30.58
C GLN A 358 1.91 15.86 -30.90
N SER A 359 1.17 16.65 -30.11
CA SER A 359 0.90 18.08 -30.38
C SER A 359 1.83 19.05 -29.63
N ILE A 360 2.33 18.65 -28.46
CA ILE A 360 3.16 19.50 -27.59
C ILE A 360 4.61 19.67 -28.09
N THR A 361 5.26 20.75 -27.64
CA THR A 361 6.72 20.92 -27.79
C THR A 361 7.44 20.18 -26.68
N LEU A 362 8.51 19.45 -26.99
CA LEU A 362 9.32 18.69 -26.04
C LEU A 362 10.82 18.95 -26.26
N PRO A 363 11.68 18.61 -25.28
CA PRO A 363 13.12 18.82 -25.39
C PRO A 363 13.75 18.03 -26.54
N THR A 364 14.84 18.56 -27.12
CA THR A 364 15.54 17.92 -28.24
C THR A 364 16.30 16.65 -27.86
N ASN A 365 16.46 16.37 -26.57
CA ASN A 365 17.10 15.18 -26.03
C ASN A 365 16.08 14.19 -25.43
N LEU A 366 14.87 14.12 -25.98
CA LEU A 366 13.84 13.16 -25.58
C LEU A 366 14.27 11.72 -25.92
N SER A 367 14.62 10.91 -24.92
CA SER A 367 14.97 9.49 -25.05
C SER A 367 13.80 8.54 -24.79
N GLN A 368 12.73 9.02 -24.12
CA GLN A 368 11.59 8.18 -23.75
C GLN A 368 10.24 8.88 -23.92
N ALA A 369 9.24 8.15 -24.43
CA ALA A 369 7.85 8.58 -24.49
C ALA A 369 6.93 7.43 -24.06
N ALA A 370 6.10 7.65 -23.04
CA ALA A 370 5.33 6.60 -22.38
C ALA A 370 3.84 6.94 -22.18
N ILE A 371 3.00 5.92 -22.21
CA ILE A 371 1.59 5.98 -21.80
C ILE A 371 1.35 4.84 -20.80
N VAL A 372 0.87 5.17 -19.60
CA VAL A 372 0.53 4.21 -18.55
C VAL A 372 -0.97 4.27 -18.33
N THR A 373 -1.69 3.20 -18.66
CA THR A 373 -3.16 3.15 -18.57
C THR A 373 -3.60 2.28 -17.41
N PHE A 374 -4.42 2.79 -16.50
CA PHE A 374 -5.14 2.00 -15.51
C PHE A 374 -6.64 1.95 -15.84
N THR A 375 -7.29 0.80 -15.64
CA THR A 375 -8.75 0.61 -15.74
C THR A 375 -9.23 -0.54 -14.87
N ASP A 376 -10.51 -0.52 -14.48
CA ASP A 376 -11.18 -1.72 -13.91
C ASP A 376 -12.13 -2.41 -14.89
N GLY A 377 -12.62 -1.68 -15.89
CA GLY A 377 -13.76 -2.08 -16.70
C GLY A 377 -13.47 -2.37 -18.17
N LEU A 378 -14.56 -2.47 -18.92
CA LEU A 378 -14.54 -2.45 -20.38
C LEU A 378 -14.86 -1.03 -20.87
N ASP A 379 -14.42 -0.67 -22.07
CA ASP A 379 -14.98 0.52 -22.74
C ASP A 379 -16.48 0.32 -22.97
N GLN A 380 -17.26 1.35 -22.67
CA GLN A 380 -18.72 1.36 -22.80
C GLN A 380 -19.26 2.56 -23.61
N GLY A 381 -18.40 3.49 -24.06
CA GLY A 381 -18.85 4.80 -24.53
C GLY A 381 -18.00 5.47 -25.62
N SER A 382 -16.76 5.03 -25.87
CA SER A 382 -15.86 5.77 -26.77
C SER A 382 -16.33 5.86 -28.21
N MET A 383 -17.19 4.93 -28.64
CA MET A 383 -17.87 4.98 -29.94
C MET A 383 -18.81 6.18 -30.10
N MET A 384 -19.31 6.79 -29.01
CA MET A 384 -20.15 7.99 -29.06
C MET A 384 -19.33 9.28 -29.20
N MET A 385 -18.01 9.22 -29.02
CA MET A 385 -17.11 10.38 -29.05
C MET A 385 -16.46 10.61 -30.42
N THR A 386 -16.70 9.74 -31.41
CA THR A 386 -16.03 9.83 -32.72
C THR A 386 -16.72 9.02 -33.83
N ASP A 387 -17.15 9.70 -34.90
CA ASP A 387 -17.69 9.09 -36.13
C ASP A 387 -16.63 8.37 -37.00
N LYS A 388 -15.35 8.32 -36.57
CA LYS A 388 -14.24 7.76 -37.36
C LYS A 388 -14.29 6.23 -37.52
N TYR A 389 -14.97 5.52 -36.64
CA TYR A 389 -14.93 4.06 -36.52
C TYR A 389 -16.35 3.47 -36.52
N ASN A 390 -16.50 2.25 -37.04
CA ASN A 390 -17.79 1.58 -37.20
C ASN A 390 -18.04 0.52 -36.11
N SER A 391 -17.03 0.20 -35.29
CA SER A 391 -17.14 -0.73 -34.16
C SER A 391 -16.05 -0.51 -33.10
N GLU A 392 -16.34 -0.95 -31.88
CA GLU A 392 -15.42 -0.91 -30.74
C GLU A 392 -14.08 -1.62 -31.04
N ALA A 393 -14.14 -2.74 -31.77
CA ALA A 393 -12.97 -3.50 -32.18
C ALA A 393 -12.11 -2.75 -33.20
N GLU A 394 -12.74 -2.03 -34.15
CA GLU A 394 -12.04 -1.19 -35.13
C GLU A 394 -11.35 0.01 -34.45
N TYR A 395 -11.97 0.62 -33.44
CA TYR A 395 -11.33 1.68 -32.64
C TYR A 395 -10.13 1.12 -31.85
N LEU A 396 -10.31 0.01 -31.14
CA LEU A 396 -9.24 -0.61 -30.36
C LEU A 396 -8.07 -1.10 -31.24
N ASP A 397 -8.33 -1.66 -32.42
CA ASP A 397 -7.30 -2.02 -33.41
C ASP A 397 -6.60 -0.79 -34.00
N ALA A 398 -7.33 0.31 -34.20
CA ALA A 398 -6.72 1.58 -34.60
C ALA A 398 -5.77 2.11 -33.53
N ILE A 399 -6.17 2.15 -32.26
CA ILE A 399 -5.32 2.56 -31.13
C ILE A 399 -4.09 1.67 -31.01
N ASN A 400 -4.26 0.34 -31.06
CA ASN A 400 -3.16 -0.61 -31.01
C ASN A 400 -2.13 -0.35 -32.12
N ARG A 401 -2.60 -0.06 -33.34
CA ARG A 401 -1.73 0.38 -34.45
C ARG A 401 -1.01 1.69 -34.12
N ARG A 402 -1.69 2.72 -33.59
CA ARG A 402 -1.07 4.02 -33.22
C ARG A 402 0.10 3.79 -32.25
N LEU A 403 -0.18 3.14 -31.12
CA LEU A 403 0.79 2.85 -30.05
C LEU A 403 2.03 2.08 -30.53
N ARG A 404 1.92 1.33 -31.62
CA ARG A 404 3.01 0.48 -32.17
C ARG A 404 3.74 1.07 -33.37
N THR A 405 3.22 2.13 -33.99
CA THR A 405 3.72 2.63 -35.29
C THR A 405 3.92 4.15 -35.37
N GLU A 406 3.36 4.92 -34.45
CA GLU A 406 3.47 6.38 -34.43
C GLU A 406 4.52 6.84 -33.40
N THR A 407 5.05 8.05 -33.60
CA THR A 407 6.13 8.63 -32.78
C THR A 407 5.73 9.94 -32.11
N VAL A 408 6.45 10.27 -31.05
CA VAL A 408 6.42 11.53 -30.29
C VAL A 408 7.69 12.33 -30.61
N ALA A 409 7.59 13.67 -30.64
CA ALA A 409 8.65 14.57 -31.12
C ALA A 409 9.23 14.22 -32.53
N GLY A 410 8.48 13.44 -33.32
CA GLY A 410 8.88 12.96 -34.65
C GLY A 410 9.73 11.67 -34.64
N THR A 411 10.54 11.43 -33.62
CA THR A 411 11.50 10.29 -33.57
C THR A 411 11.17 9.23 -32.53
N GLN A 412 10.63 9.59 -31.36
CA GLN A 412 10.56 8.69 -30.21
C GLN A 412 9.36 7.74 -30.31
N LYS A 413 9.57 6.44 -30.07
CA LYS A 413 8.47 5.46 -30.04
C LYS A 413 7.68 5.55 -28.73
N ILE A 414 6.42 5.12 -28.76
CA ILE A 414 5.55 5.08 -27.58
C ILE A 414 5.69 3.74 -26.86
N THR A 415 6.20 3.75 -25.63
CA THR A 415 6.12 2.61 -24.71
C THR A 415 4.81 2.68 -23.95
N ALA A 416 3.85 1.81 -24.29
CA ALA A 416 2.54 1.79 -23.68
C ALA A 416 2.38 0.59 -22.73
N PHE A 417 1.80 0.86 -21.56
CA PHE A 417 1.48 -0.11 -20.51
C PHE A 417 0.00 -0.06 -20.16
N SER A 418 -0.58 -1.20 -19.81
CA SER A 418 -1.98 -1.34 -19.40
C SER A 418 -2.11 -2.18 -18.13
N ILE A 419 -2.77 -1.63 -17.12
CA ILE A 419 -3.03 -2.27 -15.82
C ILE A 419 -4.54 -2.40 -15.65
N GLY A 420 -5.01 -3.64 -15.50
CA GLY A 420 -6.42 -3.97 -15.31
C GLY A 420 -6.70 -4.60 -13.96
N LEU A 421 -7.44 -3.90 -13.08
CA LEU A 421 -8.01 -4.49 -11.87
C LEU A 421 -9.45 -4.93 -12.16
N ARG A 422 -9.66 -6.19 -12.55
CA ARG A 422 -10.94 -6.64 -13.12
C ARG A 422 -12.16 -6.33 -12.22
N GLY A 423 -12.99 -5.39 -12.64
CA GLY A 423 -14.20 -4.94 -11.94
C GLY A 423 -15.28 -6.01 -11.80
N GLN A 424 -16.13 -5.88 -10.78
CA GLN A 424 -17.17 -6.87 -10.45
C GLN A 424 -18.29 -6.99 -11.50
N ASP A 425 -18.41 -6.02 -12.40
CA ASP A 425 -19.34 -6.00 -13.54
C ASP A 425 -18.74 -6.59 -14.84
N VAL A 426 -17.43 -6.87 -14.87
CA VAL A 426 -16.72 -7.42 -16.03
C VAL A 426 -17.01 -8.92 -16.20
N THR A 427 -18.11 -9.21 -16.91
CA THR A 427 -18.53 -10.60 -17.22
C THR A 427 -17.84 -11.22 -18.45
N ASP A 428 -17.15 -10.42 -19.27
CA ASP A 428 -16.38 -10.90 -20.42
C ASP A 428 -14.87 -10.75 -20.17
N GLU A 429 -14.33 -11.70 -19.41
CA GLU A 429 -12.91 -11.81 -19.07
C GLU A 429 -12.01 -11.84 -20.32
N THR A 430 -12.49 -12.40 -21.43
CA THR A 430 -11.72 -12.52 -22.68
C THR A 430 -11.63 -11.19 -23.40
N ARG A 431 -12.72 -10.41 -23.45
CA ARG A 431 -12.71 -9.02 -23.94
C ARG A 431 -11.84 -8.13 -23.06
N PHE A 432 -11.89 -8.29 -21.73
CA PHE A 432 -11.08 -7.51 -20.79
C PHE A 432 -9.58 -7.72 -21.01
N TRP A 433 -9.11 -8.98 -21.02
CA TRP A 433 -7.70 -9.28 -21.30
C TRP A 433 -7.27 -8.82 -22.71
N ASN A 434 -8.13 -8.99 -23.73
CA ASN A 434 -7.88 -8.47 -25.07
C ASN A 434 -7.75 -6.93 -25.10
N ASN A 435 -8.49 -6.20 -24.27
CA ASN A 435 -8.37 -4.75 -24.15
C ASN A 435 -6.99 -4.37 -23.62
N LEU A 436 -6.56 -4.95 -22.50
CA LEU A 436 -5.22 -4.72 -21.93
C LEU A 436 -4.12 -5.01 -22.96
N VAL A 437 -4.15 -6.19 -23.58
CA VAL A 437 -3.21 -6.62 -24.63
C VAL A 437 -3.17 -5.66 -25.81
N LYS A 438 -4.28 -5.00 -26.16
CA LYS A 438 -4.32 -4.03 -27.27
C LYS A 438 -3.99 -2.58 -26.88
N LEU A 439 -4.10 -2.21 -25.60
CA LEU A 439 -3.74 -0.88 -25.09
C LEU A 439 -2.26 -0.74 -24.68
N GLN A 440 -1.46 -1.80 -24.80
CA GLN A 440 -0.01 -1.81 -24.62
C GLN A 440 0.77 -2.03 -25.94
N SER A 441 2.05 -1.66 -26.00
CA SER A 441 2.84 -1.65 -27.25
C SER A 441 3.90 -2.75 -27.45
N ASP A 442 4.19 -3.61 -26.46
CA ASP A 442 5.10 -4.76 -26.65
C ASP A 442 4.55 -5.72 -27.73
N THR A 443 5.43 -6.10 -28.67
CA THR A 443 5.17 -6.93 -29.84
C THR A 443 5.56 -8.40 -29.65
N VAL A 444 6.25 -8.76 -28.56
CA VAL A 444 6.83 -10.10 -28.38
C VAL A 444 5.97 -10.99 -27.50
N ASN A 445 5.65 -10.55 -26.27
CA ASN A 445 4.97 -11.36 -25.26
C ASN A 445 3.69 -10.71 -24.69
N ASN A 446 3.46 -9.44 -24.99
CA ASN A 446 2.53 -8.53 -24.29
C ASN A 446 2.96 -8.26 -22.84
N ALA A 447 4.27 -8.17 -22.59
CA ALA A 447 4.85 -8.03 -21.25
C ALA A 447 4.35 -6.78 -20.48
N ASN A 448 3.86 -5.77 -21.20
CA ASN A 448 3.35 -4.51 -20.66
C ASN A 448 1.83 -4.55 -20.36
N ALA A 449 1.16 -5.71 -20.48
CA ALA A 449 -0.22 -5.91 -20.02
C ALA A 449 -0.24 -6.64 -18.67
N TYR A 450 -0.73 -5.96 -17.64
CA TYR A 450 -0.84 -6.48 -16.27
C TYR A 450 -2.32 -6.64 -15.92
N GLU A 451 -2.76 -7.86 -15.66
CA GLU A 451 -4.03 -8.10 -14.95
C GLU A 451 -3.69 -8.32 -13.47
N VAL A 452 -4.31 -7.52 -12.60
CA VAL A 452 -4.04 -7.47 -11.16
C VAL A 452 -5.31 -7.75 -10.35
N THR A 453 -5.14 -8.20 -9.12
CA THR A 453 -6.21 -8.73 -8.26
C THR A 453 -6.57 -7.83 -7.08
N SER A 454 -5.77 -6.78 -6.81
CA SER A 454 -6.03 -5.81 -5.76
C SER A 454 -5.44 -4.43 -6.06
N MET A 455 -5.96 -3.38 -5.41
CA MET A 455 -5.34 -2.05 -5.45
C MET A 455 -3.91 -1.99 -4.87
N THR A 456 -3.54 -2.95 -4.01
CA THR A 456 -2.13 -3.10 -3.57
C THR A 456 -1.22 -3.51 -4.72
N GLU A 457 -1.69 -4.41 -5.60
CA GLU A 457 -0.98 -4.81 -6.81
C GLU A 457 -0.97 -3.69 -7.86
N VAL A 458 -2.06 -2.92 -8.00
CA VAL A 458 -2.06 -1.69 -8.82
C VAL A 458 -0.94 -0.74 -8.37
N ASN A 459 -0.78 -0.51 -7.06
CA ASN A 459 0.28 0.36 -6.55
C ASN A 459 1.68 -0.22 -6.82
N ALA A 460 1.87 -1.52 -6.63
CA ALA A 460 3.14 -2.19 -6.89
C ALA A 460 3.53 -2.11 -8.38
N THR A 461 2.59 -2.34 -9.29
CA THR A 461 2.83 -2.24 -10.74
C THR A 461 3.02 -0.78 -11.19
N PHE A 462 2.29 0.18 -10.63
CA PHE A 462 2.58 1.60 -10.85
C PHE A 462 4.00 1.97 -10.40
N LYS A 463 4.42 1.57 -9.20
CA LYS A 463 5.78 1.83 -8.70
C LYS A 463 6.84 1.18 -9.59
N GLU A 464 6.65 -0.08 -9.99
CA GLU A 464 7.57 -0.77 -10.90
C GLU A 464 7.69 -0.03 -12.25
N ILE A 465 6.58 0.39 -12.86
CA ILE A 465 6.60 1.13 -14.12
C ILE A 465 7.21 2.53 -13.94
N ALA A 466 6.95 3.22 -12.82
CA ALA A 466 7.58 4.50 -12.52
C ALA A 466 9.10 4.37 -12.36
N GLU A 467 9.59 3.36 -11.63
CA GLU A 467 11.01 3.05 -11.50
C GLU A 467 11.66 2.64 -12.83
N GLN A 468 10.96 1.90 -13.69
CA GLN A 468 11.45 1.59 -15.04
C GLN A 468 11.53 2.86 -15.90
N LEU A 469 10.51 3.72 -15.87
CA LEU A 469 10.46 4.94 -16.66
C LEU A 469 11.49 5.98 -16.21
N SER A 470 11.68 6.16 -14.90
CA SER A 470 12.68 7.08 -14.35
C SER A 470 14.13 6.62 -14.58
N ARG A 471 14.36 5.31 -14.82
CA ARG A 471 15.66 4.75 -15.22
C ARG A 471 15.86 4.73 -16.75
N SER A 472 14.79 4.57 -17.53
CA SER A 472 14.84 4.58 -19.00
C SER A 472 15.22 5.94 -19.63
N ASN A 473 15.19 7.02 -18.86
CA ASN A 473 15.56 8.34 -19.36
C ASN A 473 17.09 8.55 -19.45
N TYR A 474 17.89 7.70 -18.80
CA TYR A 474 19.35 7.74 -18.91
C TYR A 474 19.84 7.10 -20.22
N VAL A 475 20.92 7.64 -20.77
CA VAL A 475 21.71 7.05 -21.86
C VAL A 475 23.15 6.85 -21.40
N GLN A 476 23.85 5.87 -21.97
CA GLN A 476 25.25 5.61 -21.63
C GLN A 476 26.17 5.79 -22.82
N THR A 477 27.31 6.46 -22.63
CA THR A 477 28.43 6.46 -23.55
C THR A 477 29.46 5.46 -23.06
N ILE A 478 29.70 4.40 -23.84
CA ILE A 478 30.63 3.31 -23.50
C ILE A 478 31.91 3.48 -24.33
N THR A 479 33.02 3.80 -23.67
CA THR A 479 34.36 3.86 -24.26
C THR A 479 35.12 2.58 -23.93
N ILE A 480 35.69 1.92 -24.94
CA ILE A 480 36.46 0.67 -24.76
C ILE A 480 37.80 0.76 -25.49
N LYS A 481 38.88 0.50 -24.76
CA LYS A 481 40.25 0.37 -25.25
C LYS A 481 40.60 -1.12 -25.41
N PHE A 482 41.20 -1.49 -26.53
CA PHE A 482 41.59 -2.88 -26.81
C PHE A 482 42.84 -2.96 -27.70
N THR A 483 43.51 -4.11 -27.67
CA THR A 483 44.68 -4.44 -28.50
C THR A 483 44.27 -4.75 -29.94
N GLY A 484 44.85 -4.06 -30.92
CA GLY A 484 44.52 -4.21 -32.34
C GLY A 484 45.19 -5.43 -33.02
N ASN A 485 44.38 -6.36 -33.52
CA ASN A 485 44.84 -7.60 -34.16
C ASN A 485 44.88 -7.52 -35.71
N ALA A 486 45.00 -8.66 -36.39
CA ALA A 486 44.87 -8.74 -37.85
C ALA A 486 43.44 -8.42 -38.32
N THR A 487 43.31 -7.77 -39.49
CA THR A 487 42.02 -7.53 -40.17
C THR A 487 41.21 -8.82 -40.29
N GLY A 488 39.93 -8.78 -39.93
CA GLY A 488 39.04 -9.94 -39.91
C GLY A 488 39.04 -10.72 -38.59
N SER A 489 39.74 -10.27 -37.55
CA SER A 489 39.56 -10.76 -36.18
C SER A 489 38.26 -10.19 -35.61
N LYS A 490 37.49 -10.99 -34.86
CA LYS A 490 36.27 -10.51 -34.17
C LYS A 490 36.56 -10.13 -32.72
N TYR A 491 35.81 -9.15 -32.24
CA TYR A 491 35.77 -8.71 -30.85
C TYR A 491 34.32 -8.73 -30.38
N ARG A 492 34.09 -9.17 -29.15
CA ARG A 492 32.80 -9.10 -28.47
C ARG A 492 33.02 -8.53 -27.07
N PHE A 493 32.23 -7.52 -26.73
CA PHE A 493 32.19 -6.88 -25.42
C PHE A 493 30.87 -7.25 -24.78
N THR A 494 30.90 -8.06 -23.72
CA THR A 494 29.70 -8.47 -22.97
C THR A 494 29.51 -7.57 -21.76
N PHE A 495 28.27 -7.33 -21.37
CA PHE A 495 27.88 -6.37 -20.32
C PHE A 495 27.06 -7.02 -19.19
N ASP A 496 26.96 -8.34 -19.20
CA ASP A 496 26.15 -9.16 -18.31
C ASP A 496 26.95 -10.19 -17.49
N LYS A 497 28.30 -10.06 -17.47
CA LYS A 497 29.26 -10.91 -16.72
C LYS A 497 28.94 -12.41 -16.81
N PRO A 498 28.85 -12.96 -18.04
CA PRO A 498 28.17 -14.22 -18.30
C PRO A 498 29.03 -15.43 -17.91
N SER A 499 28.47 -16.37 -17.14
CA SER A 499 29.19 -17.59 -16.69
C SER A 499 29.79 -18.45 -17.82
N LYS A 500 29.32 -18.24 -19.05
CA LYS A 500 30.03 -18.52 -20.31
C LYS A 500 29.58 -17.52 -21.37
N LEU A 501 30.45 -17.20 -22.33
CA LEU A 501 30.13 -16.35 -23.48
C LEU A 501 28.88 -16.78 -24.29
N GLU A 502 28.58 -18.09 -24.32
CA GLU A 502 27.38 -18.65 -24.99
C GLU A 502 26.04 -18.34 -24.28
N TYR A 503 26.09 -17.72 -23.09
CA TYR A 503 24.94 -17.30 -22.29
C TYR A 503 24.82 -15.77 -22.17
N SER A 504 25.63 -15.00 -22.89
CA SER A 504 25.51 -13.55 -22.94
C SER A 504 24.31 -13.15 -23.81
N GLU A 505 23.39 -12.39 -23.23
CA GLU A 505 22.24 -11.80 -23.90
C GLU A 505 22.42 -10.28 -24.13
N VAL A 506 23.39 -9.64 -23.45
CA VAL A 506 23.69 -8.20 -23.52
C VAL A 506 25.15 -7.97 -23.96
N TYR A 507 25.37 -7.72 -25.25
CA TYR A 507 26.71 -7.51 -25.83
C TYR A 507 26.74 -6.67 -27.11
N ILE A 508 27.94 -6.19 -27.43
CA ILE A 508 28.33 -5.62 -28.74
C ILE A 508 29.36 -6.55 -29.38
N GLU A 509 29.18 -6.88 -30.67
CA GLU A 509 30.17 -7.63 -31.45
C GLU A 509 30.58 -6.84 -32.71
N GLY A 510 31.85 -6.94 -33.13
CA GLY A 510 32.33 -6.31 -34.36
C GLY A 510 33.56 -7.01 -34.95
N THR A 511 33.85 -6.72 -36.22
CA THR A 511 35.01 -7.26 -36.95
C THR A 511 36.06 -6.16 -37.14
N PHE A 512 37.28 -6.37 -36.69
CA PHE A 512 38.33 -5.34 -36.74
C PHE A 512 38.95 -5.19 -38.12
N ASN A 513 39.15 -3.95 -38.58
CA ASN A 513 39.93 -3.61 -39.76
C ASN A 513 41.18 -2.81 -39.38
N ARG A 514 42.36 -3.36 -39.68
CA ARG A 514 43.67 -2.78 -39.36
C ARG A 514 44.13 -1.67 -40.33
N GLU A 515 43.47 -1.46 -41.47
CA GLU A 515 43.79 -0.33 -42.35
C GLU A 515 43.24 1.01 -41.82
N THR A 516 42.12 0.94 -41.09
CA THR A 516 41.39 2.06 -40.47
C THR A 516 41.51 2.09 -38.94
N ASN A 517 41.85 0.95 -38.33
CA ASN A 517 41.68 0.65 -36.90
C ASN A 517 40.21 0.77 -36.41
N SER A 518 39.24 0.54 -37.30
CA SER A 518 37.80 0.55 -36.98
C SER A 518 37.26 -0.84 -36.63
N LEU A 519 36.08 -0.87 -36.00
CA LEU A 519 35.22 -2.06 -35.94
C LEU A 519 34.12 -1.93 -37.02
N GLU A 520 34.07 -2.89 -37.92
CA GLU A 520 33.10 -3.00 -39.02
C GLU A 520 32.10 -4.14 -38.76
N ASN A 521 30.91 -4.03 -39.35
CA ASN A 521 29.80 -4.98 -39.17
C ASN A 521 29.45 -5.14 -37.69
N VAL A 522 29.30 -4.00 -37.00
CA VAL A 522 28.96 -3.98 -35.57
C VAL A 522 27.51 -4.40 -35.37
N GLU A 523 27.30 -5.39 -34.51
CA GLU A 523 26.01 -5.93 -34.10
C GLU A 523 25.78 -5.64 -32.60
N TYR A 524 24.56 -5.24 -32.27
CA TYR A 524 24.11 -4.90 -30.91
C TYR A 524 23.04 -5.91 -30.49
N LYS A 525 23.14 -6.45 -29.27
CA LYS A 525 22.28 -7.53 -28.76
C LYS A 525 21.96 -7.28 -27.29
N GLY A 526 20.68 -7.25 -26.93
CA GLY A 526 20.21 -6.87 -25.59
C GLY A 526 20.26 -5.37 -25.31
N LEU A 527 20.62 -4.58 -26.33
CA LEU A 527 20.88 -3.14 -26.26
C LEU A 527 20.88 -2.51 -27.66
N THR A 528 20.78 -1.18 -27.69
CA THR A 528 20.86 -0.32 -28.88
C THR A 528 21.94 0.75 -28.69
N SER A 529 22.34 1.43 -29.78
CA SER A 529 23.30 2.54 -29.79
C SER A 529 23.16 3.36 -31.08
N SER A 530 23.48 4.65 -31.04
CA SER A 530 23.48 5.52 -32.23
C SER A 530 24.71 5.34 -33.14
N SER A 531 25.77 4.67 -32.67
CA SER A 531 27.06 4.59 -33.38
C SER A 531 27.06 3.71 -34.65
N GLY A 532 25.98 2.96 -34.92
CA GLY A 532 25.79 2.25 -36.18
C GLY A 532 26.75 1.07 -36.40
N THR A 533 26.86 0.61 -37.65
CA THR A 533 27.55 -0.65 -38.01
C THR A 533 29.05 -0.51 -38.32
N GLU A 534 29.59 0.70 -38.27
CA GLU A 534 31.02 1.00 -38.51
C GLU A 534 31.49 2.05 -37.51
N VAL A 535 32.31 1.63 -36.55
CA VAL A 535 32.76 2.47 -35.43
C VAL A 535 34.24 2.79 -35.59
N MET A 536 34.52 4.07 -35.82
CA MET A 536 35.88 4.61 -35.93
C MET A 536 36.54 4.77 -34.56
N PRO A 537 37.88 4.66 -34.46
CA PRO A 537 38.58 4.86 -33.21
C PRO A 537 38.63 6.34 -32.81
N ILE A 538 38.45 6.63 -31.52
CA ILE A 538 38.65 7.96 -30.93
C ILE A 538 40.13 8.21 -30.61
N SER A 539 40.92 7.15 -30.38
CA SER A 539 42.38 7.23 -30.24
C SER A 539 43.05 5.92 -30.66
N VAL A 540 44.33 5.99 -31.05
CA VAL A 540 45.19 4.85 -31.38
C VAL A 540 46.58 5.10 -30.78
N GLU A 541 47.03 4.17 -29.93
CA GLU A 541 48.31 4.20 -29.23
C GLU A 541 48.94 2.79 -29.31
N ASP A 542 49.59 2.48 -30.44
CA ASP A 542 50.12 1.13 -30.77
C ASP A 542 50.71 0.38 -29.54
N PRO A 543 50.17 -0.79 -29.14
CA PRO A 543 49.24 -1.65 -29.88
C PRO A 543 47.74 -1.40 -29.62
N PHE A 544 47.37 -0.36 -28.87
CA PHE A 544 46.00 -0.12 -28.42
C PHE A 544 45.18 0.75 -29.38
N VAL A 545 43.88 0.48 -29.42
CA VAL A 545 42.84 1.18 -30.16
C VAL A 545 41.70 1.48 -29.19
N THR A 546 41.16 2.69 -29.19
CA THR A 546 40.02 3.07 -28.33
C THR A 546 38.84 3.44 -29.21
N VAL A 547 37.68 2.81 -28.97
CA VAL A 547 36.40 3.10 -29.62
C VAL A 547 35.38 3.64 -28.62
N MET A 548 34.34 4.30 -29.12
CA MET A 548 33.27 4.86 -28.31
C MET A 548 31.92 4.53 -28.95
N PHE A 549 31.00 3.98 -28.13
CA PHE A 549 29.61 3.74 -28.48
C PHE A 549 28.75 4.80 -27.77
N GLN A 550 27.93 5.51 -28.53
CA GLN A 550 27.09 6.61 -28.05
C GLN A 550 25.62 6.18 -27.94
N ASP A 551 24.86 6.91 -27.11
CA ASP A 551 23.43 6.70 -26.87
C ASP A 551 23.08 5.23 -26.58
N VAL A 552 23.91 4.56 -25.77
CA VAL A 552 23.71 3.15 -25.44
C VAL A 552 22.58 3.02 -24.43
N GLN A 553 21.58 2.19 -24.76
CA GLN A 553 20.48 1.81 -23.88
C GLN A 553 20.21 0.31 -24.03
N THR A 554 20.02 -0.38 -22.91
CA THR A 554 19.67 -1.81 -22.87
C THR A 554 18.17 -2.01 -23.18
N ASP A 555 17.82 -3.16 -23.77
CA ASP A 555 16.44 -3.49 -24.13
C ASP A 555 15.49 -3.58 -22.91
N ASN A 556 16.05 -3.66 -21.69
CA ASN A 556 15.33 -3.70 -20.41
C ASN A 556 15.52 -2.41 -19.56
N ASN A 557 16.10 -1.35 -20.11
CA ASN A 557 16.39 -0.08 -19.43
C ASN A 557 17.26 -0.19 -18.16
N LYS A 558 17.98 -1.30 -17.96
CA LYS A 558 18.96 -1.43 -16.88
C LYS A 558 20.29 -0.81 -17.31
N LEU A 559 20.80 0.16 -16.54
CA LEU A 559 22.15 0.69 -16.71
C LEU A 559 23.20 -0.43 -16.69
N ILE A 560 24.13 -0.37 -17.64
CA ILE A 560 25.30 -1.24 -17.70
C ILE A 560 26.30 -0.78 -16.66
N ASP A 561 26.82 -1.74 -15.89
CA ASP A 561 27.92 -1.55 -14.96
C ASP A 561 29.27 -1.71 -15.69
N ASN A 562 30.23 -0.84 -15.38
CA ASN A 562 31.58 -0.91 -15.94
C ASN A 562 32.35 -2.14 -15.42
N GLU A 563 31.97 -2.72 -14.27
CA GLU A 563 32.53 -3.96 -13.73
C GLU A 563 32.02 -5.24 -14.43
N PHE A 564 30.99 -5.12 -15.28
CA PHE A 564 30.42 -6.25 -16.03
C PHE A 564 30.93 -6.30 -17.48
N VAL A 565 31.80 -5.37 -17.86
CA VAL A 565 32.45 -5.30 -19.17
C VAL A 565 33.53 -6.39 -19.28
N GLU A 566 33.28 -7.44 -20.05
CA GLU A 566 34.30 -8.42 -20.43
C GLU A 566 34.62 -8.35 -21.93
N LYS A 567 35.90 -8.43 -22.30
CA LYS A 567 36.35 -8.49 -23.70
C LYS A 567 36.73 -9.91 -24.11
N TRP A 568 36.05 -10.40 -25.13
CA TRP A 568 36.31 -11.67 -25.80
C TRP A 568 36.81 -11.41 -27.24
N GLU A 569 37.78 -12.18 -27.70
CA GLU A 569 38.33 -12.06 -29.07
C GLU A 569 38.34 -13.41 -29.81
N TRP A 570 38.16 -13.35 -31.13
CA TRP A 570 38.36 -14.48 -32.05
C TRP A 570 39.36 -14.04 -33.12
N PRO A 571 40.67 -14.29 -32.93
CA PRO A 571 41.69 -13.88 -33.89
C PRO A 571 41.53 -14.51 -35.27
N PHE A 572 41.85 -13.74 -36.31
CA PHE A 572 41.70 -14.19 -37.69
C PHE A 572 42.44 -15.53 -37.97
N GLY A 573 41.68 -16.54 -38.41
CA GLY A 573 42.20 -17.86 -38.75
C GLY A 573 42.26 -18.88 -37.60
N THR A 574 41.74 -18.57 -36.41
CA THR A 574 41.56 -19.54 -35.31
C THR A 574 40.14 -20.13 -35.30
N ASN A 575 39.88 -21.10 -34.41
CA ASN A 575 38.63 -21.87 -34.34
C ASN A 575 37.80 -21.59 -33.07
N GLY A 576 37.88 -20.41 -32.46
CA GLY A 576 36.99 -20.04 -31.36
C GLY A 576 37.33 -18.73 -30.66
N TRP A 577 36.39 -18.27 -29.84
CA TRP A 577 36.55 -17.17 -28.90
C TRP A 577 37.53 -17.54 -27.77
N GLN A 578 38.27 -16.55 -27.27
CA GLN A 578 39.04 -16.62 -26.03
C GLN A 578 38.82 -15.34 -25.20
N PRO A 579 38.82 -15.43 -23.86
CA PRO A 579 38.76 -14.25 -22.99
C PRO A 579 40.12 -13.53 -23.02
N SER A 580 40.11 -12.20 -23.00
CA SER A 580 41.35 -11.42 -23.00
C SER A 580 41.79 -11.08 -21.58
N SER A 581 42.83 -11.75 -21.09
CA SER A 581 43.43 -11.51 -19.77
C SER A 581 44.42 -10.33 -19.75
N GLU A 582 44.30 -9.39 -20.68
CA GLU A 582 45.15 -8.19 -20.80
C GLU A 582 44.36 -6.88 -20.59
N ILE A 583 43.16 -6.97 -20.01
CA ILE A 583 42.30 -5.84 -19.66
C ILE A 583 41.77 -6.07 -18.24
N ASP A 584 41.91 -5.05 -17.40
CA ASP A 584 41.22 -4.97 -16.10
C ASP A 584 39.89 -4.23 -16.27
N ALA A 585 38.82 -4.76 -15.67
CA ALA A 585 37.53 -4.07 -15.63
C ALA A 585 37.68 -2.72 -14.88
N GLY A 586 37.17 -1.65 -15.47
CA GLY A 586 37.40 -0.27 -15.00
C GLY A 586 38.77 0.33 -15.36
N GLY A 587 39.69 -0.42 -15.95
CA GLY A 587 41.00 0.06 -16.42
C GLY A 587 41.03 0.44 -17.91
N ASP A 588 40.46 -0.40 -18.77
CA ASP A 588 40.38 -0.18 -20.22
C ASP A 588 38.94 0.03 -20.75
N SER A 589 37.97 0.15 -19.84
CA SER A 589 36.59 0.54 -20.16
C SER A 589 36.15 1.70 -19.28
N GLN A 590 35.40 2.63 -19.88
CA GLN A 590 34.76 3.74 -19.17
C GLN A 590 33.32 3.85 -19.65
N ILE A 591 32.38 3.93 -18.71
CA ILE A 591 30.98 4.21 -18.99
C ILE A 591 30.64 5.56 -18.37
N VAL A 592 30.03 6.45 -19.15
CA VAL A 592 29.48 7.73 -18.70
C VAL A 592 27.97 7.68 -18.88
N THR A 593 27.23 7.82 -17.79
CA THR A 593 25.77 7.89 -17.81
C THR A 593 25.35 9.35 -17.88
N GLU A 594 24.53 9.71 -18.87
CA GLU A 594 23.96 11.05 -19.05
C GLU A 594 22.43 10.98 -18.99
N ARG A 595 21.79 12.04 -18.50
CA ARG A 595 20.35 12.06 -18.30
C ARG A 595 19.63 12.77 -19.43
N ASN A 596 18.81 12.02 -20.17
CA ASN A 596 17.97 12.54 -21.24
C ASN A 596 16.53 12.76 -20.78
N SER A 597 15.75 13.44 -21.61
CA SER A 597 14.38 13.82 -21.27
C SER A 597 13.41 12.67 -21.50
N ALA A 598 12.37 12.58 -20.65
CA ALA A 598 11.27 11.64 -20.81
C ALA A 598 9.94 12.39 -20.87
N VAL A 599 8.95 11.83 -21.56
CA VAL A 599 7.55 12.28 -21.46
C VAL A 599 6.63 11.11 -21.14
N ILE A 600 5.70 11.33 -20.19
CA ILE A 600 4.85 10.29 -19.61
C ILE A 600 3.42 10.82 -19.56
N MET A 601 2.45 10.01 -19.97
CA MET A 601 1.03 10.28 -19.80
C MET A 601 0.39 9.18 -18.94
N LEU A 602 -0.15 9.55 -17.78
CA LEU A 602 -0.92 8.65 -16.93
C LEU A 602 -2.41 8.72 -17.31
N VAL A 603 -2.97 7.65 -17.85
CA VAL A 603 -4.39 7.55 -18.22
C VAL A 603 -5.13 6.79 -17.12
N LEU A 604 -6.03 7.47 -16.41
CA LEU A 604 -6.54 7.03 -15.10
C LEU A 604 -8.06 6.89 -15.08
N ASP A 605 -8.53 5.68 -14.84
CA ASP A 605 -9.97 5.40 -14.75
C ASP A 605 -10.62 6.08 -13.53
N CYS A 606 -11.75 6.73 -13.80
CA CYS A 606 -12.57 7.47 -12.85
C CYS A 606 -14.05 7.05 -12.97
N SER A 607 -14.32 5.87 -13.53
CA SER A 607 -15.67 5.35 -13.75
C SER A 607 -16.29 4.75 -12.49
N SER A 608 -17.63 4.60 -12.49
CA SER A 608 -18.40 4.27 -11.28
C SER A 608 -18.17 2.86 -10.74
N SER A 609 -17.74 1.93 -11.61
CA SER A 609 -17.40 0.53 -11.33
C SER A 609 -16.37 0.41 -10.20
N LEU A 610 -15.41 1.35 -10.13
CA LEU A 610 -14.35 1.44 -9.12
C LEU A 610 -14.82 1.59 -7.65
N GLY A 611 -16.14 1.59 -7.37
CA GLY A 611 -16.64 1.36 -6.02
C GLY A 611 -16.01 2.26 -4.93
N GLU A 612 -15.46 1.63 -3.90
CA GLU A 612 -14.66 2.28 -2.85
C GLU A 612 -13.16 2.37 -3.23
N ASP A 613 -12.70 1.51 -4.15
CA ASP A 613 -11.32 1.47 -4.66
C ASP A 613 -10.89 2.76 -5.39
N PHE A 614 -11.82 3.60 -5.87
CA PHE A 614 -11.49 4.86 -6.56
C PHE A 614 -10.61 5.83 -5.75
N ASP A 615 -10.85 5.97 -4.44
CA ASP A 615 -10.00 6.81 -3.59
C ASP A 615 -8.62 6.18 -3.37
N VAL A 616 -8.51 4.85 -3.48
CA VAL A 616 -7.23 4.12 -3.50
C VAL A 616 -6.52 4.25 -4.84
N ALA A 617 -7.26 4.26 -5.96
CA ALA A 617 -6.71 4.52 -7.30
C ALA A 617 -6.05 5.90 -7.38
N LYS A 618 -6.69 6.93 -6.82
CA LYS A 618 -6.11 8.27 -6.67
C LYS A 618 -4.86 8.26 -5.77
N SER A 619 -4.89 7.53 -4.67
CA SER A 619 -3.74 7.40 -3.77
C SER A 619 -2.53 6.75 -4.48
N ASN A 620 -2.77 5.66 -5.20
CA ASN A 620 -1.77 4.96 -6.02
C ASN A 620 -1.25 5.85 -7.17
N ALA A 621 -2.12 6.65 -7.79
CA ALA A 621 -1.73 7.60 -8.83
C ALA A 621 -0.81 8.70 -8.29
N LYS A 622 -1.03 9.21 -7.07
CA LYS A 622 -0.09 10.14 -6.42
C LYS A 622 1.23 9.46 -6.06
N GLU A 623 1.23 8.19 -5.67
CA GLU A 623 2.46 7.42 -5.44
C GLU A 623 3.26 7.16 -6.73
N PHE A 624 2.59 7.03 -7.88
CA PHE A 624 3.24 7.04 -9.20
C PHE A 624 3.92 8.38 -9.49
N VAL A 625 3.27 9.52 -9.17
CA VAL A 625 3.90 10.85 -9.27
C VAL A 625 5.07 11.00 -8.30
N ASN A 626 4.93 10.53 -7.05
CA ASN A 626 6.02 10.51 -6.04
C ASN A 626 7.23 9.76 -6.59
N THR A 627 7.04 8.52 -7.05
CA THR A 627 8.14 7.65 -7.52
C THR A 627 8.86 8.24 -8.74
N LEU A 628 8.13 8.91 -9.65
CA LEU A 628 8.74 9.64 -10.77
C LEU A 628 9.50 10.89 -10.30
N HIS A 629 9.02 11.59 -9.27
CA HIS A 629 9.61 12.84 -8.76
C HIS A 629 10.82 12.60 -7.86
N GLU A 630 10.79 11.61 -6.97
CA GLU A 630 11.93 11.25 -6.11
C GLU A 630 13.16 10.92 -6.95
N ALA A 631 12.99 10.12 -8.00
CA ALA A 631 14.03 9.80 -8.97
C ALA A 631 14.51 11.00 -9.81
N ILE A 632 13.88 12.18 -9.72
CA ILE A 632 14.42 13.44 -10.27
C ILE A 632 15.39 14.11 -9.30
N SER A 633 15.15 13.97 -7.98
CA SER A 633 15.89 14.68 -6.93
C SER A 633 17.29 14.12 -6.60
N GLU A 634 17.62 12.90 -7.03
CA GLU A 634 18.91 12.24 -6.75
C GLU A 634 20.11 12.85 -7.54
N ASP A 635 19.82 13.66 -8.58
CA ASP A 635 20.76 14.16 -9.60
C ASP A 635 21.92 15.01 -9.01
N ASP A 636 21.67 15.74 -7.92
CA ASP A 636 22.62 16.73 -7.34
C ASP A 636 23.85 16.08 -6.64
N SER A 637 24.03 14.75 -6.80
CA SER A 637 25.04 13.93 -6.13
C SER A 637 25.99 13.14 -7.04
N LEU A 638 25.66 12.95 -8.33
CA LEU A 638 26.33 12.00 -9.24
C LEU A 638 27.69 12.50 -9.82
N GLY A 639 28.49 13.16 -8.98
CA GLY A 639 29.81 13.71 -9.31
C GLY A 639 31.02 12.89 -8.82
N GLN A 640 30.81 11.66 -8.34
CA GLN A 640 31.87 10.73 -7.90
C GLN A 640 31.58 9.31 -8.41
N ASN A 641 32.63 8.47 -8.48
CA ASN A 641 32.47 7.04 -8.81
C ASN A 641 31.44 6.40 -7.87
N PRO A 642 30.43 5.67 -8.39
CA PRO A 642 29.66 4.74 -7.57
C PRO A 642 30.59 3.59 -7.19
N GLY A 643 31.14 3.65 -5.98
CA GLY A 643 31.94 2.58 -5.42
C GLY A 643 31.05 1.61 -4.65
N ASP A 644 30.92 0.39 -5.17
CA ASP A 644 30.60 -0.81 -4.41
C ASP A 644 29.31 -0.77 -3.56
N ASP A 645 28.21 -0.24 -4.13
CA ASP A 645 26.90 -0.17 -3.48
C ASP A 645 25.76 -0.58 -4.45
N MET A 646 25.53 -1.89 -4.58
CA MET A 646 24.33 -2.40 -5.25
C MET A 646 23.12 -2.23 -4.32
N LEU A 647 22.48 -1.05 -4.38
CA LEU A 647 21.41 -0.64 -3.47
C LEU A 647 20.18 -1.57 -3.55
N TYR A 648 20.14 -2.57 -2.66
CA TYR A 648 19.02 -3.51 -2.54
C TYR A 648 17.74 -2.84 -2.02
N PRO A 649 16.55 -3.41 -2.28
CA PRO A 649 15.29 -2.82 -1.80
C PRO A 649 15.22 -2.76 -0.26
N THR A 650 14.97 -1.58 0.31
CA THR A 650 14.79 -1.38 1.77
C THR A 650 13.32 -1.42 2.22
N THR A 651 12.39 -1.53 1.26
CA THR A 651 10.93 -1.65 1.52
C THR A 651 10.50 -3.12 1.51
N PRO A 652 9.61 -3.57 2.43
CA PRO A 652 9.23 -4.98 2.52
C PRO A 652 8.51 -5.50 1.27
N LYS A 653 9.19 -6.37 0.50
CA LYS A 653 8.62 -7.05 -0.68
C LYS A 653 8.13 -8.45 -0.31
N ASP A 654 6.94 -8.83 -0.76
CA ASP A 654 6.37 -10.15 -0.47
C ASP A 654 7.24 -11.28 -1.08
N LEU A 655 7.38 -12.37 -0.33
CA LEU A 655 8.21 -13.54 -0.63
C LEU A 655 9.70 -13.22 -0.94
N SER A 656 10.21 -12.06 -0.51
CA SER A 656 11.64 -11.72 -0.53
C SER A 656 12.36 -12.21 0.73
N LEU A 657 13.69 -12.30 0.69
CA LEU A 657 14.53 -12.56 1.85
C LEU A 657 14.92 -11.26 2.56
N ALA A 658 14.47 -11.08 3.80
CA ALA A 658 14.98 -10.06 4.70
C ALA A 658 16.42 -10.39 5.13
N VAL A 659 17.33 -9.45 4.91
CA VAL A 659 18.75 -9.52 5.27
C VAL A 659 19.18 -8.20 5.90
N TRP A 660 19.89 -8.25 7.03
CA TRP A 660 20.45 -7.07 7.68
C TRP A 660 21.94 -6.92 7.35
N MET A 661 22.31 -5.79 6.72
CA MET A 661 23.68 -5.44 6.30
C MET A 661 23.94 -3.95 6.56
N GLY A 662 25.14 -3.59 6.98
CA GLY A 662 25.54 -2.18 7.17
C GLY A 662 24.71 -1.38 8.21
N GLY A 663 23.86 -2.04 9.00
CA GLY A 663 22.90 -1.36 9.90
C GLY A 663 21.53 -1.09 9.29
N THR A 664 21.25 -1.62 8.10
CA THR A 664 19.99 -1.46 7.34
C THR A 664 19.42 -2.83 6.98
N ARG A 665 18.09 -2.93 6.85
CA ARG A 665 17.41 -4.13 6.34
C ARG A 665 17.13 -4.01 4.84
N TYR A 666 17.44 -5.07 4.12
CA TYR A 666 17.23 -5.23 2.69
C TYR A 666 16.34 -6.45 2.39
N TYR A 667 15.64 -6.41 1.26
CA TYR A 667 14.57 -7.33 0.90
C TYR A 667 14.83 -7.97 -0.46
N LEU A 668 15.63 -9.03 -0.45
CA LEU A 668 16.25 -9.62 -1.63
C LEU A 668 15.31 -10.59 -2.36
N ASN A 669 15.16 -10.43 -3.67
CA ASN A 669 14.60 -11.46 -4.52
C ASN A 669 15.63 -12.59 -4.76
N GLN A 670 15.22 -13.70 -5.40
CA GLN A 670 16.12 -14.86 -5.58
C GLN A 670 17.36 -14.55 -6.43
N GLU A 671 17.26 -13.68 -7.43
CA GLU A 671 18.39 -13.30 -8.28
C GLU A 671 19.38 -12.40 -7.53
N GLU A 672 18.90 -11.50 -6.68
CA GLU A 672 19.72 -10.68 -5.78
C GLU A 672 20.42 -11.56 -4.73
N TYR A 673 19.69 -12.46 -4.07
CA TYR A 673 20.24 -13.41 -3.10
C TYR A 673 21.32 -14.32 -3.69
N ASN A 674 21.23 -14.66 -4.99
CA ASN A 674 22.24 -15.47 -5.67
C ASN A 674 23.51 -14.68 -6.06
N LYS A 675 23.56 -13.35 -5.84
CA LYS A 675 24.65 -12.45 -6.28
C LYS A 675 25.30 -11.64 -5.15
N VAL A 676 24.55 -11.35 -4.10
CA VAL A 676 25.01 -10.63 -2.90
C VAL A 676 26.11 -11.43 -2.16
N ASP A 677 27.12 -10.74 -1.61
CA ASP A 677 27.95 -11.35 -0.56
C ASP A 677 27.26 -11.17 0.80
N LEU A 678 27.15 -12.29 1.54
CA LEU A 678 26.50 -12.37 2.84
C LEU A 678 27.49 -12.63 3.98
N SER A 679 28.79 -12.48 3.71
CA SER A 679 29.89 -12.69 4.67
C SER A 679 29.69 -11.97 6.01
N ASP A 680 29.38 -10.67 5.97
CA ASP A 680 29.09 -9.83 7.14
C ASP A 680 27.57 -9.59 7.38
N ALA A 681 26.70 -10.42 6.79
CA ALA A 681 25.24 -10.23 6.78
C ALA A 681 24.48 -11.13 7.78
N VAL A 682 23.42 -10.61 8.39
CA VAL A 682 22.45 -11.44 9.14
C VAL A 682 21.27 -11.78 8.24
N VAL A 683 21.12 -13.05 7.89
CA VAL A 683 19.97 -13.55 7.13
C VAL A 683 18.78 -13.75 8.07
N GLU A 684 17.78 -12.88 7.97
CA GLU A 684 16.70 -12.80 8.95
C GLU A 684 15.53 -13.74 8.61
N GLY A 685 14.97 -13.71 7.40
CA GLY A 685 13.85 -14.60 7.08
C GLY A 685 13.11 -14.28 5.79
N LEU A 686 12.10 -15.10 5.48
CA LEU A 686 11.19 -14.84 4.36
C LEU A 686 10.18 -13.76 4.75
N THR A 687 10.16 -12.66 4.02
CA THR A 687 9.15 -11.60 4.15
C THR A 687 7.80 -12.07 3.61
N VAL A 688 6.74 -11.83 4.37
CA VAL A 688 5.36 -12.13 4.00
C VAL A 688 4.55 -10.85 4.16
N VAL A 689 3.90 -10.42 3.08
CA VAL A 689 3.00 -9.26 3.07
C VAL A 689 1.63 -9.71 2.54
N GLY A 690 0.56 -9.21 3.17
CA GLY A 690 -0.81 -9.48 2.74
C GLY A 690 -1.80 -9.53 3.91
N GLY A 691 -3.09 -9.37 3.62
CA GLY A 691 -4.15 -9.42 4.64
C GLY A 691 -4.06 -8.33 5.72
N GLY A 692 -3.36 -7.22 5.45
CA GLY A 692 -3.09 -6.15 6.42
C GLY A 692 -1.83 -6.35 7.27
N GLU A 693 -1.14 -7.49 7.14
CA GLU A 693 0.06 -7.84 7.90
C GLU A 693 1.34 -7.72 7.03
N SER A 694 2.47 -7.43 7.70
CA SER A 694 3.81 -7.39 7.08
C SER A 694 4.84 -7.90 8.09
N PHE A 695 5.42 -9.07 7.82
CA PHE A 695 6.26 -9.77 8.79
C PHE A 695 7.34 -10.65 8.15
N ILE A 696 8.37 -10.98 8.91
CA ILE A 696 9.52 -11.80 8.53
C ILE A 696 9.38 -13.16 9.23
N LEU A 697 9.37 -14.23 8.46
CA LEU A 697 9.15 -15.62 8.86
C LEU A 697 10.47 -16.40 8.83
N SER A 698 10.83 -17.09 9.92
CA SER A 698 12.14 -17.74 10.04
C SER A 698 12.33 -18.87 9.01
N LEU A 699 13.44 -18.84 8.25
CA LEU A 699 13.72 -19.82 7.19
C LEU A 699 13.76 -21.27 7.70
N ARG A 700 14.07 -21.50 8.97
CA ARG A 700 14.06 -22.81 9.64
C ARG A 700 13.19 -22.78 10.90
N ASN A 701 12.88 -23.95 11.46
CA ASN A 701 12.30 -24.00 12.80
C ASN A 701 13.26 -23.37 13.82
N ILE A 702 12.73 -22.74 14.86
CA ILE A 702 13.54 -22.09 15.91
C ILE A 702 14.29 -23.11 16.77
N GLN A 703 13.87 -24.38 16.73
CA GLN A 703 14.47 -25.54 17.40
C GLN A 703 14.21 -26.83 16.60
N THR A 704 15.02 -27.88 16.80
CA THR A 704 14.95 -29.08 15.94
C THR A 704 13.64 -29.85 16.06
N ASN A 705 13.06 -29.93 17.26
CA ASN A 705 11.90 -30.77 17.57
C ASN A 705 10.68 -29.99 18.09
N TYR A 706 9.53 -30.67 18.14
CA TYR A 706 8.30 -30.15 18.74
C TYR A 706 8.47 -29.88 20.25
N ILE A 707 7.64 -28.98 20.79
CA ILE A 707 7.40 -28.89 22.23
C ILE A 707 6.01 -29.47 22.52
N ARG A 708 5.88 -30.20 23.63
CA ARG A 708 4.60 -30.75 24.11
C ARG A 708 3.93 -29.85 25.15
N SER A 709 4.71 -29.01 25.82
CA SER A 709 4.25 -28.06 26.83
C SER A 709 4.03 -26.68 26.23
N ASP A 710 2.77 -26.33 25.94
CA ASP A 710 2.34 -25.00 25.50
C ASP A 710 2.83 -23.89 26.43
N SER A 711 2.73 -24.10 27.74
CA SER A 711 3.26 -23.20 28.77
C SER A 711 4.76 -22.92 28.61
N ILE A 712 5.57 -23.93 28.30
CA ILE A 712 7.01 -23.76 28.04
C ILE A 712 7.27 -23.22 26.63
N ALA A 713 6.50 -23.58 25.60
CA ALA A 713 6.61 -22.99 24.27
C ALA A 713 6.36 -21.47 24.32
N MET A 714 5.32 -21.04 25.05
CA MET A 714 5.03 -19.63 25.31
C MET A 714 6.14 -18.97 26.13
N LYS A 715 6.59 -19.59 27.23
CA LYS A 715 7.68 -19.04 28.04
C LYS A 715 8.99 -18.85 27.26
N LEU A 716 9.31 -19.78 26.34
CA LEU A 716 10.53 -19.71 25.53
C LEU A 716 10.42 -18.75 24.34
N TYR A 717 9.25 -18.69 23.67
CA TYR A 717 9.16 -18.15 22.31
C TYR A 717 7.95 -17.24 22.03
N LYS A 718 7.07 -16.93 23.01
CA LYS A 718 5.83 -16.14 22.77
C LYS A 718 6.05 -14.88 21.94
N GLU A 719 7.11 -14.13 22.21
CA GLU A 719 7.44 -12.86 21.54
C GLU A 719 7.94 -13.03 20.08
N ILE A 720 8.01 -14.27 19.58
CA ILE A 720 8.29 -14.62 18.18
C ILE A 720 7.29 -15.66 17.61
N LEU A 721 6.18 -15.94 18.28
CA LEU A 721 5.13 -16.81 17.72
C LEU A 721 4.23 -15.99 16.77
N PRO A 722 3.83 -16.52 15.60
CA PRO A 722 2.85 -15.88 14.72
C PRO A 722 1.57 -15.50 15.47
N SER A 723 0.99 -14.34 15.17
CA SER A 723 -0.38 -14.01 15.57
C SER A 723 -1.39 -15.01 14.99
N ALA A 724 -2.63 -15.01 15.49
CA ALA A 724 -3.68 -15.86 14.92
C ALA A 724 -3.95 -15.53 13.44
N ASP A 725 -3.86 -14.25 13.08
CA ASP A 725 -4.11 -13.75 11.72
C ASP A 725 -2.91 -14.01 10.81
N GLN A 726 -1.68 -13.77 11.29
CA GLN A 726 -0.44 -14.20 10.61
C GLN A 726 -0.42 -15.71 10.38
N GLY A 727 -0.88 -16.50 11.36
CA GLY A 727 -1.01 -17.95 11.21
C GLY A 727 -2.02 -18.38 10.13
N ARG A 728 -3.15 -17.66 10.00
CA ARG A 728 -4.08 -17.85 8.88
C ARG A 728 -3.46 -17.45 7.55
N ILE A 729 -2.69 -16.35 7.48
CA ILE A 729 -1.95 -15.94 6.28
C ILE A 729 -0.91 -16.99 5.86
N ILE A 730 -0.14 -17.54 6.80
CA ILE A 730 0.82 -18.63 6.54
C ILE A 730 0.10 -19.89 6.03
N SER A 731 -1.09 -20.21 6.54
CA SER A 731 -1.92 -21.30 6.03
C SER A 731 -2.58 -20.99 4.66
N ALA A 732 -2.84 -19.72 4.33
CA ALA A 732 -3.34 -19.33 3.03
C ALA A 732 -2.25 -19.47 1.95
N LYS A 733 -1.08 -18.88 2.20
CA LYS A 733 0.09 -18.81 1.29
C LYS A 733 1.05 -20.00 1.44
N PHE A 734 0.58 -21.13 1.98
CA PHE A 734 1.41 -22.22 2.50
C PHE A 734 2.31 -22.85 1.42
N SER A 735 1.83 -22.95 0.17
CA SER A 735 2.60 -23.50 -0.96
C SER A 735 3.74 -22.55 -1.40
N ASP A 736 3.45 -21.26 -1.42
CA ASP A 736 4.30 -20.22 -2.00
C ASP A 736 5.41 -19.87 -1.02
N ILE A 737 5.05 -19.69 0.25
CA ILE A 737 5.99 -19.61 1.39
C ILE A 737 6.92 -20.83 1.40
N ASN A 738 6.39 -22.05 1.24
CA ASN A 738 7.21 -23.27 1.22
C ASN A 738 8.07 -23.45 -0.04
N SER A 739 7.80 -22.66 -1.09
CA SER A 739 8.62 -22.63 -2.30
C SER A 739 9.74 -21.60 -2.12
N ALA A 740 9.40 -20.37 -1.72
CA ALA A 740 10.37 -19.31 -1.45
C ALA A 740 11.36 -19.68 -0.33
N ILE A 741 10.90 -20.26 0.80
CA ILE A 741 11.78 -20.78 1.86
C ILE A 741 12.82 -21.75 1.32
N LYS A 742 12.48 -22.62 0.35
CA LYS A 742 13.45 -23.58 -0.23
C LYS A 742 14.45 -22.90 -1.16
N ASN A 743 14.00 -21.91 -1.93
CA ASN A 743 14.85 -21.19 -2.88
C ASN A 743 15.94 -20.38 -2.13
N PHE A 744 15.61 -19.79 -0.98
CA PHE A 744 16.56 -19.20 -0.03
C PHE A 744 17.25 -20.23 0.89
N GLY A 745 17.36 -21.50 0.50
CA GLY A 745 18.12 -22.55 1.22
C GLY A 745 17.55 -22.97 2.58
N GLY A 746 16.36 -22.51 2.95
CA GLY A 746 15.67 -22.77 4.21
C GLY A 746 15.08 -24.18 4.33
N SER A 747 14.24 -24.37 5.34
CA SER A 747 13.57 -25.63 5.66
C SER A 747 12.07 -25.39 5.76
N ALA A 748 11.33 -25.84 4.74
CA ALA A 748 9.89 -25.66 4.61
C ALA A 748 9.08 -26.14 5.84
N LEU A 749 7.88 -25.58 6.01
CA LEU A 749 6.87 -26.07 6.93
C LEU A 749 6.30 -27.40 6.40
N ASN A 750 6.18 -28.40 7.27
CA ASN A 750 5.61 -29.69 6.94
C ASN A 750 4.07 -29.61 6.99
N SER A 751 3.37 -30.14 5.98
CA SER A 751 1.90 -30.27 6.00
C SER A 751 1.42 -31.14 7.16
N ASP A 752 2.22 -32.14 7.53
CA ASP A 752 1.86 -33.20 8.46
C ASP A 752 2.32 -32.90 9.90
N SER A 753 2.77 -31.67 10.17
CA SER A 753 3.20 -31.22 11.50
C SER A 753 2.63 -29.85 11.83
N PRO A 754 2.04 -29.64 13.02
CA PRO A 754 1.49 -28.35 13.38
C PRO A 754 2.55 -27.37 13.85
N TYR A 755 2.22 -26.08 13.82
CA TYR A 755 3.05 -25.00 14.33
C TYR A 755 2.28 -24.14 15.33
N TYR A 756 2.95 -23.76 16.42
CA TYR A 756 2.42 -22.85 17.44
C TYR A 756 2.08 -21.47 16.83
N THR A 757 0.93 -20.91 17.21
CA THR A 757 0.68 -19.45 17.18
C THR A 757 0.73 -18.90 18.61
N SER A 758 0.76 -17.57 18.77
CA SER A 758 0.63 -16.91 20.08
C SER A 758 -0.75 -17.12 20.73
N SER A 759 -1.70 -17.73 20.01
CA SER A 759 -3.04 -18.10 20.48
C SER A 759 -3.21 -19.61 20.69
N THR A 760 -2.16 -20.42 20.53
CA THR A 760 -2.22 -21.87 20.75
C THR A 760 -2.32 -22.23 22.24
N SER A 761 -3.23 -23.14 22.56
CA SER A 761 -3.44 -23.68 23.90
C SER A 761 -3.68 -25.18 23.87
N SER A 762 -3.25 -25.89 24.92
CA SER A 762 -3.54 -27.31 25.12
C SER A 762 -4.96 -27.55 25.67
N THR A 763 -5.59 -28.64 25.20
CA THR A 763 -6.92 -29.10 25.63
C THR A 763 -6.93 -30.61 25.84
N SER A 764 -8.08 -31.21 26.15
CA SER A 764 -8.21 -32.68 26.21
C SER A 764 -7.98 -33.37 24.87
N ASP A 765 -8.19 -32.64 23.77
CA ASP A 765 -8.30 -33.19 22.42
C ASP A 765 -7.03 -32.89 21.58
N GLY A 766 -6.10 -32.10 22.12
CA GLY A 766 -4.81 -31.79 21.52
C GLY A 766 -4.34 -30.36 21.79
N PHE A 767 -3.89 -29.69 20.72
CA PHE A 767 -3.51 -28.29 20.69
C PHE A 767 -4.42 -27.55 19.72
N GLU A 768 -4.96 -26.41 20.15
CA GLU A 768 -5.87 -25.57 19.34
C GLU A 768 -5.13 -24.37 18.73
N ASN A 769 -5.75 -23.70 17.76
CA ASN A 769 -5.20 -22.53 17.07
C ASN A 769 -3.81 -22.77 16.45
N CYS A 770 -3.52 -24.00 16.01
CA CYS A 770 -2.27 -24.34 15.34
C CYS A 770 -2.35 -24.14 13.82
N ILE A 771 -1.25 -23.68 13.21
CA ILE A 771 -1.08 -23.70 11.74
C ILE A 771 -0.84 -25.16 11.34
N TYR A 772 -1.63 -25.72 10.43
CA TYR A 772 -1.52 -27.12 10.00
C TYR A 772 -1.87 -27.28 8.52
N GLY A 773 -0.86 -27.19 7.65
CA GLY A 773 -1.05 -27.23 6.21
C GLY A 773 -1.76 -26.00 5.62
N SER A 774 -2.25 -26.16 4.40
CA SER A 774 -2.94 -25.11 3.63
C SER A 774 -4.44 -25.02 3.94
N GLY A 775 -5.01 -23.83 3.79
CA GLY A 775 -6.47 -23.61 3.91
C GLY A 775 -6.89 -22.31 4.61
N GLY A 776 -5.95 -21.38 4.88
CA GLY A 776 -6.26 -20.08 5.48
C GLY A 776 -6.82 -20.14 6.92
N SER A 777 -6.66 -21.28 7.58
CA SER A 777 -7.39 -21.63 8.81
C SER A 777 -6.44 -22.19 9.87
N LEU A 778 -6.72 -21.91 11.14
CA LEU A 778 -6.07 -22.58 12.26
C LEU A 778 -6.88 -23.81 12.68
N THR A 779 -6.22 -24.81 13.27
CA THR A 779 -6.81 -26.13 13.53
C THR A 779 -6.58 -26.61 14.96
N THR A 780 -7.46 -27.51 15.42
CA THR A 780 -7.24 -28.36 16.60
C THR A 780 -6.62 -29.69 16.15
N THR A 781 -5.57 -30.14 16.83
CA THR A 781 -4.79 -31.33 16.42
C THR A 781 -4.12 -32.04 17.59
N GLY A 782 -4.13 -33.38 17.57
CA GLY A 782 -3.43 -34.21 18.55
C GLY A 782 -1.92 -34.33 18.32
N ASN A 783 -1.38 -33.78 17.24
CA ASN A 783 0.05 -33.78 16.94
C ASN A 783 0.79 -32.66 17.70
N TRP A 784 2.01 -32.92 18.15
CA TRP A 784 2.81 -31.97 18.92
C TRP A 784 3.36 -30.83 18.02
N PRO A 785 3.14 -29.54 18.36
CA PRO A 785 3.53 -28.46 17.46
C PRO A 785 5.01 -28.08 17.52
N TYR A 786 5.52 -27.64 16.37
CA TYR A 786 6.85 -27.05 16.20
C TYR A 786 6.80 -25.53 16.36
N VAL A 787 7.96 -24.91 16.57
CA VAL A 787 8.11 -23.46 16.67
C VAL A 787 8.75 -22.92 15.39
N ARG A 788 8.05 -22.01 14.73
CA ARG A 788 8.47 -21.26 13.55
C ARG A 788 8.35 -19.77 13.93
N GLY A 789 9.43 -19.01 13.79
CA GLY A 789 9.49 -17.65 14.31
C GLY A 789 8.91 -16.63 13.35
N VAL A 790 8.31 -15.58 13.90
CA VAL A 790 7.86 -14.39 13.18
C VAL A 790 8.35 -13.13 13.90
N ARG A 791 8.70 -12.09 13.14
CA ARG A 791 8.97 -10.73 13.61
C ARG A 791 8.33 -9.68 12.68
N PRO A 792 7.93 -8.49 13.16
CA PRO A 792 7.51 -7.39 12.29
C PRO A 792 8.62 -7.00 11.31
N THR A 793 8.24 -6.59 10.09
CA THR A 793 9.20 -5.98 9.13
C THR A 793 9.77 -4.65 9.64
N SER A 794 9.08 -4.00 10.57
CA SER A 794 9.44 -2.74 11.22
C SER A 794 10.38 -2.85 12.43
N ASP A 795 10.86 -4.04 12.81
CA ASP A 795 11.83 -4.22 13.90
C ASP A 795 13.15 -3.48 13.57
N SER A 796 13.49 -2.41 14.30
CA SER A 796 14.58 -1.47 13.96
C SER A 796 16.02 -1.97 14.23
N ALA A 797 16.20 -3.28 14.33
CA ALA A 797 17.47 -3.96 14.57
C ALA A 797 17.49 -5.36 13.92
N ALA A 798 18.68 -5.94 13.77
CA ALA A 798 18.88 -7.29 13.23
C ALA A 798 18.11 -8.37 14.03
N ILE A 799 17.36 -9.20 13.31
CA ILE A 799 16.53 -10.26 13.90
C ILE A 799 17.36 -11.52 14.14
N TYR A 800 17.75 -11.73 15.41
CA TYR A 800 18.32 -12.99 15.88
C TYR A 800 17.22 -13.90 16.48
N TRP A 801 17.05 -15.09 15.90
CA TRP A 801 16.04 -16.07 16.32
C TRP A 801 16.33 -16.79 17.65
N ARG A 802 17.52 -16.58 18.20
CA ARG A 802 18.03 -17.06 19.50
C ARG A 802 19.01 -16.02 20.05
N ASP A 803 19.37 -16.09 21.33
CA ASP A 803 20.55 -15.36 21.83
C ASP A 803 21.80 -15.88 21.09
N PRO A 804 22.70 -15.02 20.57
CA PRO A 804 23.92 -15.45 19.85
C PRO A 804 24.88 -16.34 20.66
N ASN A 805 24.71 -16.41 21.99
CA ASN A 805 25.51 -17.24 22.89
C ASN A 805 24.79 -18.53 23.31
N ASP A 806 23.51 -18.72 22.94
CA ASP A 806 22.75 -19.95 23.21
C ASP A 806 23.37 -21.12 22.43
N LEU A 807 23.65 -22.21 23.14
CA LEU A 807 24.34 -23.42 22.68
C LEU A 807 25.84 -23.25 22.32
N LYS A 808 26.44 -22.08 22.49
CA LYS A 808 27.91 -21.93 22.51
C LYS A 808 28.51 -22.59 23.76
N LEU A 809 29.78 -22.98 23.69
CA LEU A 809 30.53 -23.53 24.81
C LEU A 809 30.94 -22.42 25.79
N SER A 810 30.45 -22.48 27.02
CA SER A 810 30.87 -21.61 28.11
C SER A 810 32.22 -22.08 28.65
N VAL A 811 33.21 -21.20 28.61
CA VAL A 811 34.60 -21.44 29.01
C VAL A 811 35.15 -20.29 29.84
N ILE A 812 36.11 -20.56 30.70
CA ILE A 812 36.88 -19.55 31.43
C ILE A 812 38.26 -19.40 30.76
N ILE A 813 38.65 -18.16 30.46
CA ILE A 813 39.95 -17.78 29.89
C ILE A 813 40.47 -16.57 30.66
N ASN A 814 41.64 -16.69 31.30
CA ASN A 814 42.24 -15.69 32.20
C ASN A 814 41.31 -15.25 33.35
N GLY A 815 40.40 -16.13 33.78
CA GLY A 815 39.39 -15.84 34.79
C GLY A 815 38.11 -15.15 34.31
N GLU A 816 38.00 -14.80 33.02
CA GLU A 816 36.78 -14.25 32.41
C GLU A 816 36.00 -15.34 31.66
N ARG A 817 34.66 -15.31 31.72
CA ARG A 817 33.80 -16.23 30.97
C ARG A 817 33.65 -15.76 29.52
N LYS A 818 33.82 -16.69 28.57
CA LYS A 818 33.54 -16.51 27.15
C LYS A 818 32.61 -17.61 26.64
N PHE A 819 31.91 -17.34 25.54
CA PHE A 819 31.06 -18.30 24.84
C PHE A 819 31.65 -18.53 23.45
N LEU A 820 32.12 -19.75 23.20
CA LEU A 820 32.80 -20.11 21.95
C LEU A 820 31.93 -21.06 21.10
N ASP A 821 31.89 -20.87 19.78
CA ASP A 821 31.42 -21.91 18.85
C ASP A 821 32.50 -22.96 18.57
N GLU A 822 32.22 -23.90 17.66
CA GLU A 822 33.11 -25.03 17.35
C GLU A 822 34.44 -24.58 16.70
N GLN A 823 34.43 -23.50 15.90
CA GLN A 823 35.66 -22.95 15.31
C GLN A 823 36.44 -22.14 16.36
N GLU A 824 35.78 -21.21 17.05
CA GLU A 824 36.39 -20.42 18.12
C GLU A 824 37.00 -21.33 19.21
N TYR A 825 36.33 -22.42 19.55
CA TYR A 825 36.85 -23.44 20.48
C TYR A 825 38.09 -24.15 19.93
N GLU A 826 38.06 -24.66 18.68
CA GLU A 826 39.20 -25.35 18.10
C GLU A 826 40.43 -24.45 17.93
N GLU A 827 40.25 -23.15 17.71
CA GLU A 827 41.32 -22.15 17.69
C GLU A 827 41.83 -21.81 19.10
N MET A 828 40.93 -21.53 20.06
CA MET A 828 41.29 -21.02 21.39
C MET A 828 41.57 -22.09 22.47
N LYS A 829 41.32 -23.38 22.22
CA LYS A 829 41.39 -24.46 23.23
C LYS A 829 42.72 -24.60 24.00
N ALA A 830 43.81 -24.04 23.50
CA ALA A 830 45.09 -24.00 24.20
C ALA A 830 45.14 -22.97 25.35
N GLU A 831 44.20 -22.02 25.37
CA GLU A 831 44.12 -20.89 26.32
C GLU A 831 43.00 -21.07 27.37
N ILE A 832 42.27 -22.19 27.34
CA ILE A 832 41.12 -22.43 28.24
C ILE A 832 41.58 -22.91 29.62
N ASP A 833 41.28 -22.12 30.66
CA ASP A 833 41.48 -22.49 32.06
C ASP A 833 40.48 -23.57 32.51
N THR A 834 39.23 -23.49 32.04
CA THR A 834 38.12 -24.39 32.43
C THR A 834 37.02 -24.40 31.38
N VAL A 835 36.54 -25.58 31.01
CA VAL A 835 35.32 -25.77 30.21
C VAL A 835 34.16 -26.04 31.17
N GLU A 836 33.11 -25.23 31.11
CA GLU A 836 31.93 -25.38 31.98
C GLU A 836 30.85 -26.24 31.33
N GLY A 837 30.61 -26.04 30.01
CA GLY A 837 29.62 -26.78 29.24
C GLY A 837 28.85 -25.93 28.24
N VAL A 838 27.71 -26.44 27.77
CA VAL A 838 26.88 -25.77 26.76
C VAL A 838 26.01 -24.71 27.41
N ALA A 839 26.12 -23.46 26.98
CA ALA A 839 25.27 -22.37 27.45
C ALA A 839 23.81 -22.58 26.98
N VAL A 840 22.86 -22.25 27.84
CA VAL A 840 21.42 -22.24 27.56
C VAL A 840 20.90 -20.89 28.02
N ILE A 841 20.45 -20.08 27.06
CA ILE A 841 19.95 -18.71 27.29
C ILE A 841 18.57 -18.63 26.66
N ALA A 842 17.53 -18.90 27.45
CA ALA A 842 16.18 -19.12 26.95
C ALA A 842 15.12 -18.92 28.04
N GLY A 843 13.98 -18.32 27.70
CA GLY A 843 12.84 -18.15 28.61
C GLY A 843 13.08 -17.30 29.86
N GLY A 844 14.13 -16.48 29.86
CA GLY A 844 14.59 -15.67 31.00
C GLY A 844 15.68 -16.32 31.85
N GLU A 845 15.92 -17.62 31.69
CA GLU A 845 16.98 -18.36 32.38
C GLU A 845 18.32 -18.25 31.62
N LYS A 846 19.42 -18.23 32.37
CA LYS A 846 20.80 -18.24 31.85
C LYS A 846 21.68 -19.20 32.66
N PHE A 847 21.99 -20.35 32.10
CA PHE A 847 22.79 -21.39 32.75
C PHE A 847 23.62 -22.18 31.75
N VAL A 848 24.54 -22.99 32.24
CA VAL A 848 25.44 -23.83 31.46
C VAL A 848 25.19 -25.28 31.81
N VAL A 849 24.85 -26.13 30.83
CA VAL A 849 24.67 -27.58 31.01
C VAL A 849 26.02 -28.29 30.86
N HIS A 850 26.47 -29.00 31.89
CA HIS A 850 27.78 -29.64 31.89
C HIS A 850 27.90 -30.69 30.76
N LEU A 851 29.07 -30.76 30.12
CA LEU A 851 29.32 -31.72 29.01
C LEU A 851 29.16 -33.19 29.40
N ASN A 852 29.22 -33.52 30.69
CA ASN A 852 29.17 -34.88 31.21
C ASN A 852 28.23 -34.99 32.42
N ASN A 853 27.79 -36.21 32.72
CA ASN A 853 27.16 -36.50 34.02
C ASN A 853 28.21 -36.29 35.13
N ALA A 854 27.80 -35.76 36.29
CA ALA A 854 28.71 -35.54 37.42
C ALA A 854 29.30 -36.85 37.99
N GLN A 855 28.65 -37.99 37.72
CA GLN A 855 29.11 -39.32 38.07
C GLN A 855 28.71 -40.37 37.00
N ARG A 856 29.41 -41.51 36.99
CA ARG A 856 29.25 -42.58 35.97
C ARG A 856 27.99 -43.45 36.12
N GLY A 857 27.23 -43.34 37.20
CA GLY A 857 26.07 -44.18 37.49
C GLY A 857 24.90 -43.39 38.07
N SER A 858 23.71 -43.97 38.09
CA SER A 858 22.55 -43.36 38.72
C SER A 858 22.61 -43.42 40.25
N ILE A 859 21.85 -42.55 40.92
CA ILE A 859 21.77 -42.47 42.39
C ILE A 859 20.32 -42.75 42.82
N SER A 860 20.11 -43.85 43.57
CA SER A 860 18.79 -44.29 44.03
C SER A 860 18.35 -43.68 45.37
N THR A 861 19.22 -42.94 46.04
CA THR A 861 18.94 -42.27 47.32
C THR A 861 18.93 -40.76 47.13
N ILE A 862 17.74 -40.16 47.16
CA ILE A 862 17.53 -38.71 46.97
C ILE A 862 18.35 -37.86 47.94
N GLU A 863 18.40 -38.25 49.23
CA GLU A 863 19.22 -37.60 50.27
C GLU A 863 20.70 -37.53 49.83
N THR A 864 21.27 -38.66 49.39
CA THR A 864 22.65 -38.73 48.89
C THR A 864 22.87 -37.96 47.59
N ALA A 865 21.86 -37.83 46.74
CA ALA A 865 21.96 -37.02 45.52
C ALA A 865 22.05 -35.53 45.87
N PHE A 866 21.18 -35.05 46.76
CA PHE A 866 21.15 -33.64 47.20
C PHE A 866 22.38 -33.27 48.05
N ASP A 867 22.80 -34.14 48.97
CA ASP A 867 23.99 -33.93 49.82
C ASP A 867 25.30 -33.80 49.03
N LEU A 868 25.42 -34.46 47.87
CA LEU A 868 26.64 -34.51 47.07
C LEU A 868 26.66 -33.57 45.86
N TYR A 869 25.50 -33.21 45.32
CA TYR A 869 25.39 -32.51 44.04
C TYR A 869 24.25 -31.45 43.99
N GLY A 870 23.57 -31.18 45.09
CA GLY A 870 22.44 -30.23 45.12
C GLY A 870 22.82 -28.79 44.77
N ASP A 871 24.10 -28.43 44.84
CA ASP A 871 24.66 -27.15 44.40
C ASP A 871 24.73 -27.00 42.87
N ILE A 872 24.81 -28.12 42.13
CA ILE A 872 24.85 -28.16 40.67
C ILE A 872 23.60 -28.77 40.02
N MET A 873 22.55 -29.11 40.79
CA MET A 873 21.30 -29.61 40.21
C MET A 873 20.51 -28.48 39.52
N PRO A 874 19.94 -28.73 38.32
CA PRO A 874 19.06 -27.76 37.67
C PRO A 874 17.80 -27.50 38.49
N THR A 875 17.27 -26.28 38.43
CA THR A 875 15.94 -25.97 38.96
C THR A 875 14.86 -26.74 38.22
N ALA A 876 13.63 -26.76 38.76
CA ALA A 876 12.48 -27.33 38.04
C ALA A 876 12.30 -26.70 36.65
N GLU A 877 12.51 -25.39 36.56
CA GLU A 877 12.37 -24.61 35.34
C GLU A 877 13.49 -24.90 34.34
N GLN A 878 14.74 -24.86 34.79
CA GLN A 878 15.90 -25.24 33.98
C GLN A 878 15.75 -26.67 33.45
N GLY A 879 15.23 -27.61 34.26
CA GLY A 879 14.92 -28.96 33.84
C GLY A 879 13.85 -29.05 32.74
N MET A 880 12.81 -28.21 32.79
CA MET A 880 11.82 -28.12 31.72
C MET A 880 12.41 -27.51 30.44
N ILE A 881 13.28 -26.49 30.56
CA ILE A 881 13.99 -25.90 29.42
C ILE A 881 14.94 -26.93 28.78
N ILE A 882 15.66 -27.72 29.58
CA ILE A 882 16.50 -28.83 29.11
C ILE A 882 15.65 -29.89 28.38
N SER A 883 14.46 -30.23 28.88
CA SER A 883 13.53 -31.15 28.19
C SER A 883 12.96 -30.57 26.89
N ALA A 884 12.71 -29.26 26.83
CA ALA A 884 12.23 -28.59 25.61
C ALA A 884 13.32 -28.55 24.52
N LYS A 885 14.54 -28.14 24.89
CA LYS A 885 15.68 -27.96 23.98
C LYS A 885 16.60 -29.20 23.90
N TRP A 886 16.11 -30.38 24.32
CA TRP A 886 16.88 -31.60 24.57
C TRP A 886 17.76 -32.04 23.40
N THR A 887 17.22 -32.07 22.18
CA THR A 887 17.99 -32.43 20.97
C THR A 887 19.10 -31.42 20.71
N ASP A 888 18.78 -30.13 20.69
CA ASP A 888 19.71 -29.06 20.37
C ASP A 888 20.86 -28.99 21.40
N ILE A 889 20.54 -29.16 22.70
CA ILE A 889 21.53 -29.27 23.78
C ILE A 889 22.39 -30.53 23.61
N ASN A 890 21.81 -31.69 23.28
CA ASN A 890 22.57 -32.92 23.06
C ASN A 890 23.47 -32.85 21.83
N SER A 891 23.06 -32.17 20.76
CA SER A 891 23.89 -31.90 19.59
C SER A 891 25.09 -31.02 19.94
N ALA A 892 24.88 -29.92 20.67
CA ALA A 892 25.97 -29.06 21.14
C ALA A 892 26.91 -29.78 22.13
N ILE A 893 26.37 -30.60 23.05
CA ILE A 893 27.20 -31.44 23.93
C ILE A 893 28.06 -32.41 23.10
N SER A 894 27.58 -32.87 21.95
CA SER A 894 28.31 -33.78 21.07
C SER A 894 29.45 -33.10 20.31
N SER A 895 29.24 -31.90 19.75
CA SER A 895 30.29 -31.19 19.00
C SER A 895 31.48 -30.82 19.88
N TYR A 896 31.23 -30.34 21.10
CA TYR A 896 32.29 -30.06 22.09
C TYR A 896 32.82 -31.31 22.83
N GLY A 897 32.61 -32.52 22.28
CA GLY A 897 33.23 -33.76 22.76
C GLY A 897 32.71 -34.30 24.10
N GLY A 898 31.53 -33.85 24.55
CA GLY A 898 30.85 -34.33 25.74
C GLY A 898 30.11 -35.66 25.56
N ASN A 899 29.47 -36.13 26.64
CA ASN A 899 28.55 -37.26 26.61
C ASN A 899 27.11 -36.73 26.66
N PRO A 900 26.29 -36.91 25.61
CA PRO A 900 24.87 -36.51 25.59
C PRO A 900 24.03 -37.14 26.72
N MET A 901 22.87 -36.54 26.98
CA MET A 901 21.84 -37.12 27.83
C MET A 901 21.08 -38.21 27.06
N SER A 902 20.77 -39.31 27.73
CA SER A 902 20.17 -40.51 27.13
C SER A 902 18.65 -40.45 27.20
N ASP A 903 17.96 -40.67 26.08
CA ASP A 903 16.49 -40.77 26.01
C ASP A 903 15.90 -41.91 26.88
N ASN A 904 16.74 -42.87 27.26
CA ASN A 904 16.38 -44.00 28.13
C ASN A 904 16.89 -43.78 29.57
N SER A 905 17.04 -42.52 30.00
CA SER A 905 17.61 -42.18 31.30
C SER A 905 17.09 -40.84 31.83
N GLU A 906 16.80 -40.81 33.12
CA GLU A 906 16.25 -39.63 33.79
C GLU A 906 17.33 -38.87 34.56
N TYR A 907 17.10 -37.59 34.78
CA TYR A 907 18.04 -36.69 35.45
C TYR A 907 17.37 -35.93 36.59
N TYR A 908 18.05 -35.81 37.73
CA TYR A 908 17.56 -35.07 38.88
C TYR A 908 17.38 -33.57 38.59
N THR A 909 16.41 -32.95 39.27
CA THR A 909 16.28 -31.51 39.47
C THR A 909 16.19 -31.20 40.96
N LEU A 910 16.36 -29.94 41.34
CA LEU A 910 16.10 -29.45 42.70
C LEU A 910 14.64 -29.66 43.18
N SER A 911 13.71 -29.96 42.28
CA SER A 911 12.31 -30.30 42.63
C SER A 911 12.01 -31.79 42.58
N THR A 912 12.98 -32.64 42.26
CA THR A 912 12.81 -34.10 42.26
C THR A 912 12.36 -34.59 43.63
N ALA A 913 11.33 -35.43 43.66
CA ALA A 913 10.79 -36.04 44.88
C ALA A 913 10.71 -37.56 44.72
N ALA A 914 10.88 -38.30 45.81
CA ALA A 914 10.79 -39.76 45.81
C ALA A 914 9.60 -40.23 46.67
N SER A 915 8.71 -41.05 46.09
CA SER A 915 7.60 -41.67 46.84
C SER A 915 7.98 -43.03 47.45
N SER A 916 9.03 -43.65 46.92
CA SER A 916 9.66 -44.88 47.42
C SER A 916 11.09 -44.97 46.86
N SER A 917 11.88 -45.96 47.28
CA SER A 917 13.30 -46.14 46.90
C SER A 917 13.60 -46.30 45.40
N TYR A 918 12.58 -46.36 44.55
CA TYR A 918 12.71 -46.45 43.09
C TYR A 918 11.77 -45.52 42.33
N ASN A 919 10.74 -44.96 42.95
CA ASN A 919 9.75 -44.12 42.27
C ASN A 919 10.03 -42.65 42.52
N PHE A 920 10.47 -41.96 41.46
CA PHE A 920 10.84 -40.55 41.46
C PHE A 920 9.85 -39.74 40.61
N THR A 921 9.64 -38.48 40.96
CA THR A 921 8.85 -37.50 40.21
C THR A 921 9.65 -36.20 40.04
N ASN A 922 9.25 -35.36 39.09
CA ASN A 922 9.94 -34.11 38.73
C ASN A 922 11.40 -34.34 38.28
N CYS A 923 11.63 -35.37 37.47
CA CYS A 923 12.91 -35.63 36.81
C CYS A 923 12.86 -35.16 35.34
N ILE A 924 14.00 -34.74 34.79
CA ILE A 924 14.13 -34.49 33.35
C ILE A 924 14.17 -35.85 32.64
N CYS A 925 13.33 -36.04 31.62
CA CYS A 925 13.32 -37.26 30.81
C CYS A 925 12.91 -36.94 29.37
N GLY A 926 13.90 -36.88 28.46
CA GLY A 926 13.68 -36.72 27.04
C GLY A 926 13.00 -35.42 26.60
N LEU A 927 12.51 -35.45 25.36
CA LEU A 927 11.86 -34.34 24.67
C LEU A 927 10.46 -34.02 25.20
N GLY A 928 10.18 -32.72 25.36
CA GLY A 928 8.81 -32.20 25.35
C GLY A 928 8.55 -30.94 26.17
N GLY A 929 9.46 -30.55 27.08
CA GLY A 929 9.27 -29.40 27.96
C GLY A 929 8.47 -29.72 29.24
N TYR A 930 8.59 -30.94 29.75
CA TYR A 930 7.95 -31.38 30.99
C TYR A 930 8.93 -32.17 31.87
N LEU A 931 8.75 -32.09 33.19
CA LEU A 931 9.36 -33.05 34.10
C LEU A 931 8.46 -34.28 34.25
N SER A 932 9.07 -35.46 34.26
CA SER A 932 8.38 -36.75 34.29
C SER A 932 8.59 -37.49 35.62
N GLY A 933 7.80 -38.54 35.83
CA GLY A 933 8.05 -39.54 36.87
C GLY A 933 8.66 -40.82 36.29
N THR A 934 9.42 -41.55 37.09
CA THR A 934 10.09 -42.80 36.70
C THR A 934 10.15 -43.82 37.83
N ASN A 935 10.41 -45.08 37.47
CA ASN A 935 10.75 -46.18 38.38
C ASN A 935 12.25 -46.55 38.34
N TYR A 936 13.08 -45.75 37.66
CA TYR A 936 14.53 -45.91 37.58
C TYR A 936 15.24 -44.83 38.41
N ALA A 937 16.44 -45.17 38.89
CA ALA A 937 17.28 -44.21 39.60
C ALA A 937 17.82 -43.16 38.60
N PRO A 938 17.65 -41.84 38.84
CA PRO A 938 18.15 -40.82 37.91
C PRO A 938 19.67 -40.59 38.02
N TYR A 939 20.22 -39.94 37.00
CA TYR A 939 21.60 -39.43 36.95
C TYR A 939 21.67 -37.94 37.37
N ILE A 940 22.87 -37.42 37.60
CA ILE A 940 23.09 -35.97 37.72
C ILE A 940 23.68 -35.47 36.39
N ARG A 941 22.97 -34.58 35.72
CA ARG A 941 23.53 -33.67 34.73
C ARG A 941 23.64 -32.32 35.43
N GLY A 942 24.87 -31.88 35.71
CA GLY A 942 25.07 -30.64 36.44
C GLY A 942 24.81 -29.41 35.58
N VAL A 943 24.50 -28.30 36.24
CA VAL A 943 24.46 -26.96 35.64
C VAL A 943 25.30 -25.96 36.43
N THR A 944 25.74 -24.91 35.75
CA THR A 944 26.35 -23.71 36.36
C THR A 944 25.52 -22.50 35.97
N ASN A 945 25.02 -21.71 36.93
CA ASN A 945 24.27 -20.50 36.62
C ASN A 945 25.19 -19.40 36.06
N ILE A 946 24.68 -18.62 35.11
CA ILE A 946 25.33 -17.43 34.58
C ILE A 946 24.83 -16.22 35.39
N GLN A 947 25.74 -15.38 35.86
CA GLN A 947 25.45 -14.12 36.57
C GLN A 947 25.41 -12.95 35.59
#